data_AF-A0A562M460-F1
#
_entry.id   AF-A0A562M460-F1
#
_cell.length_a   1.000
_cell.length_b   1.000
_cell.length_c   1.000
_cell.angle_alpha   90.00
_cell.angle_beta   90.00
_cell.angle_gamma   90.00
#
_symmetry.space_group_name_H-M   'P 1'
#
loop_
_entity.id
_entity.type
_entity.pdbx_description
1 polymer ?
#
loop_
_entity_poly.entity_id
_entity_poly.type
_entity_poly.pdbx_seq_one_letter_code
_entity_poly.pdbx_strand_id
1 'polypeptide(L)'
;MNRKVILMILDGWGKSPDPKVSAIDNANIPFINSLYTKYPNAQLRTDGLNVGLPEGQMGNSEVGHMNLGAGRIVYQDLAKINLAVEHKTLHQEKVLRDAFEYAKKNNKNVHFLGLVSDGGVHSHTSHLRGLLDAANDFGLQNVFVHAFTDGRDVDPKSGAKYIQDLEKYLQNSSAKLASVVGRYYAMDRDKRWERVKKAYDLIVNGTGIHSINAVNSILSSYHNHVTDEFIEPIVMVDTNNKPIATVQENDVVIFFNFRTDRGRQLTEALSQKDFHEQNMHKLNLYYVTMTNYDDTFENVHVIYDKDNLTETLGEVLEYNNKLQIRIAETEKYPHVTFFFSGGRETPFIGERRLLCPSPKVATYDLQPEMSAFDIKDKLIPELKKGEVDFVCLNFANGDMVGHTGVMEAAIKACEAVDVCVKEVIETALENNYTTIVIADHGNCETMINPDGTPNTAHTTNPVPIILVDKELKQIHDGVLGDIAPTILDLMGIKKPKVMTRHSLIAPFSIEQIQEVQSKIKSGVDFPKYAAELKKLGVTSYETHVSNGKTVYFGKDNFILESEPKYETIIISDDQSTFELERVIFAHQEGKTDYITFCHQAAAAGADKWVCDFTDMTCSYYDEDGNKMILDEIPDYSA
;
A
#
# COMPACT_ATOMS: atom_id res chain seq x y z
N MET A 1 22.65 -10.99 3.67
CA MET A 1 23.55 -10.96 4.87
C MET A 1 22.95 -11.87 5.94
N ASN A 2 23.45 -11.99 7.18
CA ASN A 2 22.73 -12.76 8.23
C ASN A 2 22.71 -11.93 9.51
N ARG A 3 21.94 -10.83 9.48
CA ARG A 3 21.84 -9.88 10.59
C ARG A 3 20.60 -10.14 11.44
N LYS A 4 20.65 -9.77 12.72
CA LYS A 4 19.47 -9.62 13.56
C LYS A 4 18.93 -8.21 13.40
N VAL A 5 17.62 -8.05 13.30
CA VAL A 5 17.01 -6.78 12.86
C VAL A 5 15.96 -6.28 13.84
N ILE A 6 15.99 -4.98 14.14
CA ILE A 6 14.92 -4.28 14.86
C ILE A 6 14.25 -3.34 13.86
N LEU A 7 12.96 -3.52 13.65
CA LEU A 7 12.10 -2.51 13.05
C LEU A 7 11.54 -1.63 14.18
N MET A 8 11.99 -0.39 14.24
CA MET A 8 11.57 0.60 15.24
C MET A 8 10.67 1.63 14.58
N ILE A 9 9.40 1.63 14.96
CA ILE A 9 8.34 2.48 14.44
C ILE A 9 8.11 3.61 15.45
N LEU A 10 8.42 4.85 15.05
CA LEU A 10 8.07 6.06 15.77
C LEU A 10 6.71 6.52 15.23
N ASP A 11 5.62 6.05 15.84
CA ASP A 11 4.26 6.23 15.32
C ASP A 11 3.90 7.73 15.23
N GLY A 12 3.38 8.17 14.09
CA GLY A 12 3.03 9.57 13.84
C GLY A 12 4.21 10.52 13.65
N TRP A 13 5.40 10.02 13.27
CA TRP A 13 6.63 10.83 13.11
C TRP A 13 6.94 11.12 11.62
N GLY A 14 6.42 12.23 11.08
CA GLY A 14 6.68 12.66 9.71
C GLY A 14 7.83 13.67 9.55
N LYS A 15 8.10 14.07 8.31
CA LYS A 15 8.95 15.22 7.97
C LYS A 15 8.10 16.47 7.75
N SER A 16 8.30 17.48 8.59
CA SER A 16 7.50 18.70 8.54
C SER A 16 7.74 19.52 7.27
N PRO A 17 6.68 20.16 6.69
CA PRO A 17 6.84 21.19 5.67
C PRO A 17 7.31 22.56 6.24
N ASP A 18 7.09 22.83 7.54
CA ASP A 18 7.51 24.06 8.22
C ASP A 18 7.87 23.77 9.70
N PRO A 19 9.11 24.05 10.14
CA PRO A 19 9.52 23.85 11.53
C PRO A 19 8.64 24.54 12.57
N LYS A 20 7.93 25.61 12.23
CA LYS A 20 7.06 26.35 13.17
C LYS A 20 5.82 25.56 13.61
N VAL A 21 5.38 24.59 12.80
CA VAL A 21 4.18 23.80 13.07
C VAL A 21 4.50 22.41 13.60
N SER A 22 5.79 22.07 13.75
CA SER A 22 6.23 20.73 14.11
C SER A 22 6.60 20.60 15.59
N ALA A 23 6.05 19.61 16.29
CA ALA A 23 6.54 19.26 17.61
C ALA A 23 7.98 18.71 17.55
N ILE A 24 8.29 17.91 16.52
CA ILE A 24 9.61 17.28 16.32
C ILE A 24 10.73 18.34 16.23
N ASP A 25 10.61 19.29 15.29
CA ASP A 25 11.58 20.38 15.10
C ASP A 25 11.74 21.30 16.32
N ASN A 26 10.75 21.37 17.22
CA ASN A 26 10.80 22.18 18.44
C ASN A 26 11.20 21.39 19.70
N ALA A 27 11.33 20.06 19.60
CA ALA A 27 11.70 19.20 20.71
C ALA A 27 13.22 19.10 20.88
N ASN A 28 13.68 18.97 22.13
CA ASN A 28 15.09 18.70 22.40
C ASN A 28 15.39 17.19 22.24
N ILE A 29 15.59 16.77 20.99
CA ILE A 29 15.79 15.36 20.58
C ILE A 29 17.20 15.12 20.00
N PRO A 30 18.27 15.34 20.77
CA PRO A 30 19.64 15.33 20.25
C PRO A 30 20.06 13.96 19.71
N PHE A 31 19.53 12.86 20.24
CA PHE A 31 19.94 11.53 19.80
C PHE A 31 19.35 11.21 18.42
N ILE A 32 18.03 11.34 18.24
CA ILE A 32 17.35 11.13 16.97
C ILE A 32 17.90 12.08 15.90
N ASN A 33 18.12 13.36 16.24
CA ASN A 33 18.76 14.32 15.33
C ASN A 33 20.15 13.87 14.88
N SER A 34 20.94 13.27 15.78
CA SER A 34 22.26 12.73 15.42
C SER A 34 22.17 11.55 14.45
N LEU A 35 21.07 10.78 14.44
CA LEU A 35 20.92 9.63 13.56
C LEU A 35 20.91 10.04 12.08
N TYR A 36 20.26 11.15 11.74
CA TYR A 36 20.20 11.69 10.37
C TYR A 36 21.57 12.09 9.80
N THR A 37 22.55 12.38 10.66
CA THR A 37 23.91 12.77 10.22
C THR A 37 24.91 11.64 10.31
N LYS A 38 24.71 10.71 11.25
CA LYS A 38 25.63 9.60 11.52
C LYS A 38 25.36 8.37 10.67
N TYR A 39 24.11 8.16 10.23
CA TYR A 39 23.67 6.94 9.56
C TYR A 39 22.98 7.26 8.22
N PRO A 40 23.05 6.33 7.25
CA PRO A 40 22.31 6.48 6.00
C PRO A 40 20.82 6.57 6.27
N ASN A 41 20.18 7.53 5.59
CA ASN A 41 18.76 7.79 5.72
C ASN A 41 18.15 8.18 4.38
N ALA A 42 16.84 7.96 4.27
CA ALA A 42 16.01 8.24 3.11
C ALA A 42 14.58 8.57 3.58
N GLN A 43 13.58 8.41 2.72
CA GLN A 43 12.17 8.74 2.97
C GLN A 43 11.23 7.63 2.52
N LEU A 44 10.11 7.47 3.23
CA LEU A 44 9.01 6.62 2.81
C LEU A 44 7.74 7.43 2.54
N ARG A 45 6.99 7.05 1.52
CA ARG A 45 5.59 7.48 1.36
C ARG A 45 4.66 6.54 2.13
N THR A 46 3.73 7.14 2.85
CA THR A 46 2.80 6.47 3.77
C THR A 46 1.33 6.79 3.48
N ASP A 47 1.07 7.43 2.35
CA ASP A 47 -0.22 8.02 2.00
C ASP A 47 -0.70 7.59 0.61
N GLY A 48 -2.00 7.65 0.42
CA GLY A 48 -2.70 7.34 -0.82
C GLY A 48 -2.30 5.99 -1.44
N LEU A 49 -2.11 5.99 -2.76
CA LEU A 49 -1.86 4.77 -3.52
C LEU A 49 -0.57 4.05 -3.09
N ASN A 50 0.38 4.75 -2.45
CA ASN A 50 1.63 4.18 -1.96
C ASN A 50 1.41 3.11 -0.86
N VAL A 51 0.27 3.19 -0.17
CA VAL A 51 -0.13 2.25 0.89
C VAL A 51 -1.50 1.61 0.64
N GLY A 52 -2.03 1.76 -0.58
CA GLY A 52 -3.29 1.15 -0.98
C GLY A 52 -4.54 1.93 -0.56
N LEU A 53 -4.40 3.24 -0.29
CA LEU A 53 -5.49 4.18 -0.07
C LEU A 53 -5.81 4.98 -1.35
N PRO A 54 -6.98 5.61 -1.46
CA PRO A 54 -7.26 6.63 -2.48
C PRO A 54 -6.20 7.72 -2.55
N GLU A 55 -5.93 8.24 -3.75
CA GLU A 55 -4.97 9.33 -3.97
C GLU A 55 -5.25 10.54 -3.06
N GLY A 56 -4.20 11.09 -2.46
CA GLY A 56 -4.27 12.23 -1.54
C GLY A 56 -4.79 11.92 -0.12
N GLN A 57 -5.21 10.69 0.15
CA GLN A 57 -5.65 10.30 1.50
C GLN A 57 -4.45 10.04 2.43
N MET A 58 -4.46 10.69 3.60
CA MET A 58 -3.47 10.44 4.65
C MET A 58 -3.44 8.97 5.10
N GLY A 59 -2.25 8.51 5.48
CA GLY A 59 -2.06 7.20 6.10
C GLY A 59 -2.71 7.08 7.48
N ASN A 60 -2.71 5.88 8.03
CA ASN A 60 -3.08 5.59 9.42
C ASN A 60 -2.38 4.31 9.88
N SER A 61 -2.42 4.04 11.19
CA SER A 61 -1.63 2.97 11.76
C SER A 61 -2.05 1.57 11.31
N GLU A 62 -3.35 1.34 11.07
CA GLU A 62 -3.86 0.05 10.59
C GLU A 62 -3.29 -0.28 9.21
N VAL A 63 -3.45 0.66 8.27
CA VAL A 63 -2.95 0.53 6.90
C VAL A 63 -1.41 0.48 6.89
N GLY A 64 -0.77 1.33 7.69
CA GLY A 64 0.68 1.42 7.76
C GLY A 64 1.31 0.11 8.21
N HIS A 65 0.88 -0.43 9.36
CA HIS A 65 1.41 -1.68 9.89
C HIS A 65 1.09 -2.90 9.00
N MET A 66 -0.06 -2.90 8.34
CA MET A 66 -0.40 -3.96 7.38
C MET A 66 0.55 -3.98 6.19
N ASN A 67 0.88 -2.81 5.60
CA ASN A 67 1.85 -2.71 4.51
C ASN A 67 3.27 -3.11 4.97
N LEU A 68 3.69 -2.65 6.15
CA LEU A 68 5.00 -2.97 6.74
C LEU A 68 5.22 -4.48 6.88
N GLY A 69 4.22 -5.20 7.38
CA GLY A 69 4.29 -6.65 7.54
C GLY A 69 4.08 -7.43 6.24
N ALA A 70 3.31 -6.90 5.29
CA ALA A 70 2.94 -7.64 4.08
C ALA A 70 4.04 -7.70 3.01
N GLY A 71 4.97 -6.74 2.99
CA GLY A 71 5.99 -6.64 1.96
C GLY A 71 5.43 -6.33 0.56
N ARG A 72 4.24 -5.73 0.51
CA ARG A 72 3.50 -5.35 -0.69
C ARG A 72 2.53 -4.22 -0.38
N ILE A 73 2.05 -3.52 -1.41
CA ILE A 73 0.98 -2.53 -1.24
C ILE A 73 -0.33 -3.26 -0.94
N VAL A 74 -0.97 -2.93 0.18
CA VAL A 74 -2.24 -3.55 0.60
C VAL A 74 -3.41 -2.62 0.33
N TYR A 75 -4.08 -2.85 -0.80
CA TYR A 75 -5.22 -2.04 -1.23
C TYR A 75 -6.44 -2.23 -0.33
N GLN A 76 -6.91 -1.13 0.24
CA GLN A 76 -8.19 -1.05 0.92
C GLN A 76 -9.34 -1.19 -0.08
N ASP A 77 -10.51 -1.67 0.37
CA ASP A 77 -11.63 -2.03 -0.51
C ASP A 77 -11.98 -0.90 -1.50
N LEU A 78 -12.11 0.35 -1.02
CA LEU A 78 -12.40 1.50 -1.88
C LEU A 78 -11.36 1.67 -3.01
N ALA A 79 -10.07 1.66 -2.67
CA ALA A 79 -8.99 1.82 -3.65
C ALA A 79 -8.91 0.62 -4.60
N LYS A 80 -9.06 -0.60 -4.08
CA LYS A 80 -9.07 -1.84 -4.86
C LYS A 80 -10.19 -1.83 -5.90
N ILE A 81 -11.40 -1.46 -5.49
CA ILE A 81 -12.57 -1.37 -6.38
C ILE A 81 -12.40 -0.21 -7.36
N ASN A 82 -11.87 0.94 -6.93
CA ASN A 82 -11.57 2.07 -7.82
C ASN A 82 -10.62 1.65 -8.96
N LEU A 83 -9.53 0.95 -8.64
CA LEU A 83 -8.59 0.42 -9.64
C LEU A 83 -9.27 -0.58 -10.59
N ALA A 84 -10.14 -1.45 -10.07
CA ALA A 84 -10.88 -2.38 -10.91
C ALA A 84 -11.85 -1.69 -11.87
N VAL A 85 -12.47 -0.58 -11.44
CA VAL A 85 -13.31 0.26 -12.31
C VAL A 85 -12.45 0.98 -13.35
N GLU A 86 -11.36 1.62 -12.93
CA GLU A 86 -10.46 2.40 -13.80
C GLU A 86 -9.84 1.53 -14.89
N HIS A 87 -9.33 0.35 -14.53
CA HIS A 87 -8.74 -0.61 -15.46
C HIS A 87 -9.78 -1.50 -16.15
N LYS A 88 -11.07 -1.25 -15.91
CA LYS A 88 -12.20 -2.02 -16.43
C LYS A 88 -12.07 -3.52 -16.17
N THR A 89 -11.51 -3.96 -15.05
CA THR A 89 -11.31 -5.39 -14.74
C THR A 89 -12.46 -6.04 -14.00
N LEU A 90 -13.51 -5.30 -13.60
CA LEU A 90 -14.68 -5.87 -12.92
C LEU A 90 -15.31 -7.06 -13.67
N HIS A 91 -15.32 -7.05 -15.01
CA HIS A 91 -15.84 -8.17 -15.82
C HIS A 91 -15.02 -9.47 -15.69
N GLN A 92 -13.80 -9.39 -15.15
CA GLN A 92 -12.91 -10.53 -14.91
C GLN A 92 -13.21 -11.21 -13.58
N GLU A 93 -13.89 -10.50 -12.66
CA GLU A 93 -14.25 -11.04 -11.35
C GLU A 93 -15.20 -12.22 -11.51
N LYS A 94 -14.73 -13.40 -11.10
CA LYS A 94 -15.43 -14.67 -11.33
C LYS A 94 -16.84 -14.64 -10.75
N VAL A 95 -17.00 -14.13 -9.52
CA VAL A 95 -18.30 -14.07 -8.84
C VAL A 95 -19.29 -13.20 -9.60
N LEU A 96 -18.85 -12.06 -10.12
CA LEU A 96 -19.69 -11.16 -10.90
C LEU A 96 -20.10 -11.81 -12.24
N ARG A 97 -19.15 -12.44 -12.94
CA ARG A 97 -19.41 -13.17 -14.18
C ARG A 97 -20.40 -14.32 -13.97
N ASP A 98 -20.21 -15.12 -12.92
CA ASP A 98 -21.09 -16.24 -12.60
C ASP A 98 -22.53 -15.76 -12.32
N ALA A 99 -22.68 -14.61 -11.63
CA ALA A 99 -23.98 -13.99 -11.39
C ALA A 99 -24.66 -13.54 -12.70
N PHE A 100 -23.91 -12.91 -13.61
CA PHE A 100 -24.42 -12.49 -14.91
C PHE A 100 -24.77 -13.68 -15.82
N GLU A 101 -23.94 -14.73 -15.80
CA GLU A 101 -24.22 -15.99 -16.49
C GLU A 101 -25.50 -16.64 -15.97
N TYR A 102 -25.67 -16.70 -14.65
CA TYR A 102 -26.88 -17.20 -14.01
C TYR A 102 -28.11 -16.40 -14.45
N ALA A 103 -28.04 -15.06 -14.41
CA ALA A 103 -29.16 -14.20 -14.84
C ALA A 103 -29.55 -14.47 -16.30
N LYS A 104 -28.55 -14.51 -17.20
CA LYS A 104 -28.75 -14.71 -18.63
C LYS A 104 -29.31 -16.10 -18.95
N LYS A 105 -28.77 -17.16 -18.32
CA LYS A 105 -29.19 -18.54 -18.53
C LYS A 105 -30.61 -18.81 -18.05
N ASN A 106 -30.99 -18.19 -16.93
CA ASN A 106 -32.30 -18.43 -16.29
C ASN A 106 -33.34 -17.36 -16.62
N ASN A 107 -32.99 -16.38 -17.49
CA ASN A 107 -33.83 -15.24 -17.83
C ASN A 107 -34.34 -14.48 -16.60
N LYS A 108 -33.41 -14.17 -15.69
CA LYS A 108 -33.66 -13.49 -14.41
C LYS A 108 -33.19 -12.06 -14.42
N ASN A 109 -33.81 -11.22 -13.59
CA ASN A 109 -33.45 -9.82 -13.48
C ASN A 109 -32.18 -9.67 -12.63
N VAL A 110 -31.42 -8.60 -12.90
CA VAL A 110 -30.27 -8.20 -12.07
C VAL A 110 -30.60 -6.89 -11.37
N HIS A 111 -30.51 -6.88 -10.05
CA HIS A 111 -30.82 -5.74 -9.20
C HIS A 111 -29.55 -5.25 -8.49
N PHE A 112 -29.18 -3.99 -8.72
CA PHE A 112 -28.12 -3.31 -7.98
C PHE A 112 -28.72 -2.52 -6.81
N LEU A 113 -28.30 -2.85 -5.59
CA LEU A 113 -28.74 -2.20 -4.35
C LEU A 113 -27.54 -1.51 -3.71
N GLY A 114 -27.70 -0.26 -3.28
CA GLY A 114 -26.64 0.41 -2.54
C GLY A 114 -26.76 1.92 -2.49
N LEU A 115 -25.85 2.52 -1.71
CA LEU A 115 -25.77 3.95 -1.48
C LEU A 115 -25.24 4.67 -2.73
N VAL A 116 -25.93 5.71 -3.19
CA VAL A 116 -25.60 6.45 -4.41
C VAL A 116 -25.10 7.85 -4.05
N SER A 117 -23.81 7.94 -3.71
CA SER A 117 -23.06 9.18 -3.48
C SER A 117 -21.57 8.97 -3.81
N ASP A 118 -20.79 10.04 -3.81
CA ASP A 118 -19.32 10.00 -3.90
C ASP A 118 -18.63 10.08 -2.52
N GLY A 119 -19.37 9.77 -1.43
CA GLY A 119 -18.85 9.86 -0.07
C GLY A 119 -17.71 8.87 0.24
N GLY A 120 -17.64 7.72 -0.44
CA GLY A 120 -16.52 6.77 -0.30
C GLY A 120 -16.43 6.05 1.05
N VAL A 121 -17.45 6.16 1.91
CA VAL A 121 -17.46 5.49 3.23
C VAL A 121 -18.09 4.10 3.15
N HIS A 122 -19.25 3.97 2.49
CA HIS A 122 -19.96 2.71 2.34
C HIS A 122 -20.00 2.17 0.91
N SER A 123 -19.96 3.06 -0.07
CA SER A 123 -19.99 2.79 -1.50
C SER A 123 -19.40 4.00 -2.25
N HIS A 124 -19.37 3.92 -3.57
CA HIS A 124 -19.08 5.07 -4.42
C HIS A 124 -19.85 4.99 -5.75
N THR A 125 -20.36 6.11 -6.27
CA THR A 125 -21.12 6.13 -7.54
C THR A 125 -20.32 5.59 -8.74
N SER A 126 -19.00 5.74 -8.76
CA SER A 126 -18.15 5.15 -9.80
C SER A 126 -18.19 3.61 -9.79
N HIS A 127 -18.35 2.98 -8.63
CA HIS A 127 -18.45 1.52 -8.52
C HIS A 127 -19.75 1.02 -9.15
N LEU A 128 -20.87 1.68 -8.86
CA LEU A 128 -22.15 1.39 -9.50
C LEU A 128 -22.04 1.55 -11.02
N ARG A 129 -21.44 2.62 -11.52
CA ARG A 129 -21.23 2.84 -12.96
C ARG A 129 -20.38 1.73 -13.59
N GLY A 130 -19.27 1.35 -12.96
CA GLY A 130 -18.43 0.25 -13.45
C GLY A 130 -19.15 -1.12 -13.46
N LEU A 131 -20.01 -1.38 -12.46
CA LEU A 131 -20.86 -2.58 -12.44
C LEU A 131 -21.93 -2.56 -13.56
N LEU A 132 -22.53 -1.39 -13.81
CA LEU A 132 -23.49 -1.20 -14.91
C LEU A 132 -22.82 -1.38 -16.28
N ASP A 133 -21.60 -0.85 -16.45
CA ASP A 133 -20.81 -1.06 -17.65
C ASP A 133 -20.51 -2.55 -17.86
N ALA A 134 -20.05 -3.25 -16.82
CA ALA A 134 -19.79 -4.68 -16.88
C ALA A 134 -21.06 -5.48 -17.23
N ALA A 135 -22.22 -5.11 -16.68
CA ALA A 135 -23.51 -5.74 -17.00
C ALA A 135 -23.94 -5.49 -18.46
N ASN A 136 -23.74 -4.27 -18.95
CA ASN A 136 -24.04 -3.88 -20.33
C ASN A 136 -23.12 -4.58 -21.33
N ASP A 137 -21.81 -4.62 -21.06
CA ASP A 137 -20.81 -5.32 -21.87
C ASP A 137 -21.06 -6.83 -21.93
N PHE A 138 -21.59 -7.42 -20.84
CA PHE A 138 -22.03 -8.81 -20.81
C PHE A 138 -23.34 -9.08 -21.62
N GLY A 139 -24.05 -8.01 -21.98
CA GLY A 139 -25.26 -8.03 -22.80
C GLY A 139 -26.55 -8.31 -22.01
N LEU A 140 -26.59 -8.00 -20.72
CA LEU A 140 -27.80 -8.13 -19.90
C LEU A 140 -28.88 -7.11 -20.33
N GLN A 141 -30.15 -7.54 -20.33
CA GLN A 141 -31.28 -6.72 -20.81
C GLN A 141 -32.17 -6.20 -19.68
N ASN A 142 -32.29 -6.94 -18.57
CA ASN A 142 -33.17 -6.60 -17.44
C ASN A 142 -32.32 -6.26 -16.22
N VAL A 143 -31.89 -5.00 -16.14
CA VAL A 143 -31.01 -4.50 -15.08
C VAL A 143 -31.70 -3.35 -14.36
N PHE A 144 -31.72 -3.38 -13.03
CA PHE A 144 -32.48 -2.43 -12.22
C PHE A 144 -31.64 -1.89 -11.06
N VAL A 145 -31.75 -0.59 -10.79
CA VAL A 145 -31.06 0.06 -9.66
C VAL A 145 -32.08 0.45 -8.60
N HIS A 146 -31.83 0.01 -7.37
CA HIS A 146 -32.51 0.45 -6.16
C HIS A 146 -31.56 1.38 -5.40
N ALA A 147 -31.74 2.68 -5.58
CA ALA A 147 -30.81 3.69 -5.08
C ALA A 147 -31.10 4.04 -3.61
N PHE A 148 -30.09 3.96 -2.76
CA PHE A 148 -30.15 4.48 -1.40
C PHE A 148 -29.54 5.89 -1.37
N THR A 149 -30.26 6.90 -0.88
CA THR A 149 -29.76 8.28 -0.78
C THR A 149 -28.96 8.50 0.50
N ASP A 150 -27.92 9.33 0.42
CA ASP A 150 -26.90 9.46 1.46
C ASP A 150 -27.18 10.57 2.49
N GLY A 151 -26.76 11.80 2.19
CA GLY A 151 -26.95 12.98 3.05
C GLY A 151 -26.20 12.97 4.38
N ARG A 152 -25.30 12.01 4.61
CA ARG A 152 -24.54 11.87 5.85
C ARG A 152 -23.04 11.85 5.62
N ASP A 153 -22.58 11.10 4.62
CA ASP A 153 -21.17 11.09 4.22
C ASP A 153 -20.87 12.18 3.18
N VAL A 154 -21.92 12.88 2.72
CA VAL A 154 -21.92 14.02 1.78
C VAL A 154 -22.95 15.06 2.23
N ASP A 155 -23.07 16.18 1.50
CA ASP A 155 -24.05 17.24 1.81
C ASP A 155 -25.49 16.69 1.94
N PRO A 156 -26.26 17.09 2.97
CA PRO A 156 -27.62 16.58 3.23
C PRO A 156 -28.67 16.76 2.13
N LYS A 157 -28.42 17.60 1.12
CA LYS A 157 -29.33 17.88 -0.01
C LYS A 157 -28.65 17.72 -1.37
N SER A 158 -27.81 16.70 -1.50
CA SER A 158 -27.05 16.39 -2.71
C SER A 158 -27.61 15.21 -3.51
N GLY A 159 -28.52 14.41 -2.94
CA GLY A 159 -29.12 13.21 -3.53
C GLY A 159 -29.83 13.47 -4.85
N ALA A 160 -30.51 14.61 -5.00
CA ALA A 160 -31.14 15.01 -6.26
C ALA A 160 -30.12 15.08 -7.41
N LYS A 161 -28.90 15.58 -7.14
CA LYS A 161 -27.82 15.64 -8.13
C LYS A 161 -27.31 14.24 -8.48
N TYR A 162 -27.02 13.39 -7.49
CA TYR A 162 -26.51 12.04 -7.76
C TYR A 162 -27.52 11.18 -8.51
N ILE A 163 -28.81 11.28 -8.19
CA ILE A 163 -29.86 10.58 -8.92
C ILE A 163 -30.02 11.11 -10.33
N GLN A 164 -29.95 12.44 -10.55
CA GLN A 164 -29.94 13.01 -11.89
C GLN A 164 -28.75 12.51 -12.72
N ASP A 165 -27.56 12.49 -12.13
CA ASP A 165 -26.35 12.01 -12.79
C ASP A 165 -26.43 10.51 -13.10
N LEU A 166 -27.03 9.71 -12.21
CA LEU A 166 -27.31 8.29 -12.45
C LEU A 166 -28.33 8.11 -13.58
N GLU A 167 -29.47 8.80 -13.55
CA GLU A 167 -30.48 8.71 -14.61
C GLU A 167 -29.90 9.09 -15.97
N LYS A 168 -29.05 10.13 -16.03
CA LYS A 168 -28.31 10.51 -17.23
C LYS A 168 -27.37 9.41 -17.70
N TYR A 169 -26.68 8.74 -16.78
CA TYR A 169 -25.80 7.61 -17.09
C TYR A 169 -26.57 6.43 -17.69
N LEU A 170 -27.76 6.15 -17.16
CA LEU A 170 -28.60 5.02 -17.58
C LEU A 170 -29.21 5.19 -18.98
N GLN A 171 -29.29 6.41 -19.54
CA GLN A 171 -29.97 6.70 -20.81
C GLN A 171 -29.51 5.84 -22.00
N ASN A 172 -28.24 5.44 -22.00
CA ASN A 172 -27.65 4.63 -23.08
C ASN A 172 -27.46 3.16 -22.69
N SER A 173 -28.09 2.71 -21.61
CA SER A 173 -27.97 1.35 -21.08
C SER A 173 -29.32 0.64 -21.08
N SER A 174 -29.29 -0.69 -20.96
CA SER A 174 -30.49 -1.50 -20.67
C SER A 174 -30.99 -1.34 -19.24
N ALA A 175 -30.22 -0.68 -18.37
CA ALA A 175 -30.52 -0.54 -16.95
C ALA A 175 -31.50 0.61 -16.66
N LYS A 176 -32.34 0.43 -15.63
CA LYS A 176 -33.36 1.41 -15.21
C LYS A 176 -33.32 1.67 -13.71
N LEU A 177 -33.63 2.90 -13.30
CA LEU A 177 -33.89 3.21 -11.89
C LEU A 177 -35.26 2.63 -11.49
N ALA A 178 -35.28 1.74 -10.51
CA ALA A 178 -36.50 1.07 -10.03
C ALA A 178 -37.07 1.72 -8.76
N SER A 179 -36.20 2.19 -7.85
CA SER A 179 -36.65 2.83 -6.62
C SER A 179 -35.59 3.75 -6.01
N VAL A 180 -36.03 4.66 -5.14
CA VAL A 180 -35.18 5.54 -4.32
C VAL A 180 -35.64 5.52 -2.86
N VAL A 181 -34.71 5.44 -1.90
CA VAL A 181 -35.03 5.50 -0.47
C VAL A 181 -33.84 6.02 0.35
N GLY A 182 -34.10 6.72 1.46
CA GLY A 182 -33.07 7.18 2.39
C GLY A 182 -32.29 6.05 3.06
N ARG A 183 -30.98 6.24 3.26
CA ARG A 183 -30.12 5.30 3.99
C ARG A 183 -30.60 5.02 5.41
N TYR A 184 -31.34 5.93 6.05
CA TYR A 184 -31.95 5.71 7.35
C TYR A 184 -32.85 4.45 7.37
N TYR A 185 -33.48 4.13 6.24
CA TYR A 185 -34.33 2.96 6.09
C TYR A 185 -33.57 1.73 5.58
N ALA A 186 -32.75 1.90 4.53
CA ALA A 186 -32.10 0.78 3.84
C ALA A 186 -30.80 0.30 4.51
N MET A 187 -30.21 1.11 5.40
CA MET A 187 -28.86 0.92 5.95
C MET A 187 -28.82 1.12 7.48
N ASP A 188 -29.88 0.69 8.17
CA ASP A 188 -29.89 0.58 9.63
C ASP A 188 -28.87 -0.48 10.10
N ARG A 189 -28.27 -0.25 11.27
CA ARG A 189 -27.35 -1.20 11.91
C ARG A 189 -27.69 -1.46 13.38
N ASP A 190 -28.78 -0.86 13.88
CA ASP A 190 -29.19 -0.87 15.29
C ASP A 190 -30.38 -1.80 15.55
N LYS A 191 -30.77 -2.60 14.52
CA LYS A 191 -31.82 -3.63 14.56
C LYS A 191 -33.20 -3.00 14.70
N ARG A 192 -33.37 -1.83 14.08
CA ARG A 192 -34.64 -1.12 13.98
C ARG A 192 -35.40 -1.64 12.77
N TRP A 193 -35.97 -2.83 12.92
CA TRP A 193 -36.61 -3.57 11.83
C TRP A 193 -37.82 -2.84 11.22
N GLU A 194 -38.44 -1.89 11.93
CA GLU A 194 -39.46 -1.02 11.36
C GLU A 194 -38.92 -0.09 10.27
N ARG A 195 -37.63 0.26 10.34
CA ARG A 195 -36.94 1.05 9.30
C ARG A 195 -36.59 0.16 8.11
N VAL A 196 -35.96 -0.98 8.38
CA VAL A 196 -35.58 -1.98 7.36
C VAL A 196 -36.81 -2.44 6.58
N LYS A 197 -37.94 -2.63 7.25
CA LYS A 197 -39.22 -2.97 6.63
C LYS A 197 -39.62 -2.02 5.51
N LYS A 198 -39.46 -0.70 5.69
CA LYS A 198 -39.81 0.27 4.63
C LYS A 198 -38.99 0.08 3.37
N ALA A 199 -37.69 -0.20 3.52
CA ALA A 199 -36.82 -0.51 2.37
C ALA A 199 -37.15 -1.87 1.75
N TYR A 200 -37.42 -2.89 2.57
CA TYR A 200 -37.86 -4.20 2.12
C TYR A 200 -39.17 -4.13 1.30
N ASP A 201 -40.21 -3.45 1.83
CA ASP A 201 -41.50 -3.31 1.18
C ASP A 201 -41.40 -2.53 -0.15
N LEU A 202 -40.48 -1.57 -0.23
CA LEU A 202 -40.16 -0.89 -1.47
C LEU A 202 -39.58 -1.85 -2.52
N ILE A 203 -38.56 -2.60 -2.13
CA ILE A 203 -37.76 -3.44 -3.02
C ILE A 203 -38.55 -4.67 -3.49
N VAL A 204 -39.29 -5.33 -2.58
CA VAL A 204 -39.99 -6.59 -2.84
C VAL A 204 -41.44 -6.35 -3.24
N ASN A 205 -42.14 -5.46 -2.55
CA ASN A 205 -43.59 -5.26 -2.71
C ASN A 205 -43.94 -4.02 -3.56
N GLY A 206 -42.97 -3.20 -3.96
CA GLY A 206 -43.21 -1.97 -4.71
C GLY A 206 -44.06 -0.96 -3.92
N THR A 207 -43.91 -0.92 -2.59
CA THR A 207 -44.69 -0.03 -1.73
C THR A 207 -43.95 1.28 -1.49
N GLY A 208 -44.59 2.40 -1.80
CA GLY A 208 -44.04 3.74 -1.57
C GLY A 208 -44.77 4.80 -2.38
N ILE A 209 -44.17 5.98 -2.47
CA ILE A 209 -44.67 7.09 -3.28
C ILE A 209 -44.35 6.81 -4.74
N HIS A 210 -45.38 6.63 -5.56
CA HIS A 210 -45.20 6.43 -7.00
C HIS A 210 -44.64 7.70 -7.67
N SER A 211 -43.66 7.52 -8.55
CA SER A 211 -43.05 8.61 -9.30
C SER A 211 -42.63 8.19 -10.71
N ILE A 212 -42.75 9.13 -11.66
CA ILE A 212 -42.14 9.04 -12.99
C ILE A 212 -40.91 9.94 -13.12
N ASN A 213 -40.54 10.66 -12.05
CA ASN A 213 -39.41 11.59 -12.01
C ASN A 213 -38.81 11.61 -10.60
N ALA A 214 -37.75 10.85 -10.40
CA ALA A 214 -37.12 10.68 -9.09
C ALA A 214 -36.59 12.01 -8.53
N VAL A 215 -35.93 12.81 -9.38
CA VAL A 215 -35.35 14.11 -9.00
C VAL A 215 -36.42 15.05 -8.44
N ASN A 216 -37.57 15.19 -9.10
CA ASN A 216 -38.66 16.04 -8.62
C ASN A 216 -39.27 15.52 -7.30
N SER A 217 -39.35 14.20 -7.11
CA SER A 217 -39.81 13.62 -5.85
C SER A 217 -38.83 13.92 -4.70
N ILE A 218 -37.52 13.86 -4.96
CA ILE A 218 -36.49 14.22 -3.98
C ILE A 218 -36.56 15.72 -3.65
N LEU A 219 -36.64 16.59 -4.66
CA LEU A 219 -36.79 18.04 -4.45
C LEU A 219 -38.05 18.36 -3.63
N SER A 220 -39.15 17.64 -3.88
CA SER A 220 -40.38 17.75 -3.10
C SER A 220 -40.18 17.32 -1.64
N SER A 221 -39.37 16.28 -1.39
CA SER A 221 -38.95 15.87 -0.05
C SER A 221 -38.19 17.00 0.66
N TYR A 222 -37.26 17.67 -0.03
CA TYR A 222 -36.51 18.80 0.53
C TYR A 222 -37.40 19.98 0.88
N HIS A 223 -38.43 20.26 0.08
CA HIS A 223 -39.43 21.29 0.39
C HIS A 223 -40.23 20.96 1.65
N ASN A 224 -40.41 19.67 1.97
CA ASN A 224 -41.03 19.20 3.21
C ASN A 224 -40.01 19.01 4.35
N HIS A 225 -38.82 19.59 4.24
CA HIS A 225 -37.74 19.50 5.23
C HIS A 225 -37.23 18.08 5.53
N VAL A 226 -37.45 17.14 4.61
CA VAL A 226 -36.90 15.78 4.68
C VAL A 226 -35.70 15.68 3.74
N THR A 227 -34.50 15.61 4.32
CA THR A 227 -33.20 15.51 3.63
C THR A 227 -32.88 14.09 3.18
N ASP A 228 -31.79 13.92 2.42
CA ASP A 228 -31.44 12.67 1.73
C ASP A 228 -31.40 11.43 2.63
N GLU A 229 -30.87 11.55 3.84
CA GLU A 229 -30.77 10.43 4.79
C GLU A 229 -32.15 9.83 5.09
N PHE A 230 -33.20 10.65 5.08
CA PHE A 230 -34.54 10.32 5.56
C PHE A 230 -35.61 10.24 4.47
N ILE A 231 -35.22 10.26 3.19
CA ILE A 231 -36.17 10.17 2.07
C ILE A 231 -37.04 8.91 2.22
N GLU A 232 -38.36 9.10 2.23
CA GLU A 232 -39.33 8.00 2.25
C GLU A 232 -39.25 7.17 0.95
N PRO A 233 -39.66 5.89 0.98
CA PRO A 233 -39.69 5.04 -0.21
C PRO A 233 -40.37 5.68 -1.43
N ILE A 234 -39.64 5.80 -2.53
CA ILE A 234 -40.13 6.25 -3.84
C ILE A 234 -40.06 5.07 -4.82
N VAL A 235 -41.21 4.72 -5.39
CA VAL A 235 -41.37 3.65 -6.38
C VAL A 235 -41.36 4.28 -7.77
N MET A 236 -40.41 3.92 -8.61
CA MET A 236 -40.45 4.35 -10.00
C MET A 236 -41.49 3.53 -10.75
N VAL A 237 -42.37 4.20 -11.52
CA VAL A 237 -43.47 3.54 -12.24
C VAL A 237 -43.46 3.83 -13.74
N ASP A 238 -44.04 2.92 -14.50
CA ASP A 238 -44.33 3.11 -15.92
C ASP A 238 -45.55 4.01 -16.16
N THR A 239 -45.89 4.23 -17.43
CA THR A 239 -47.06 5.03 -17.82
C THR A 239 -48.41 4.44 -17.38
N ASN A 240 -48.44 3.16 -16.97
CA ASN A 240 -49.62 2.48 -16.45
C ASN A 240 -49.64 2.45 -14.91
N ASN A 241 -48.77 3.24 -14.26
CA ASN A 241 -48.63 3.31 -12.81
C ASN A 241 -48.20 1.98 -12.16
N LYS A 242 -47.50 1.10 -12.92
CA LYS A 242 -46.93 -0.15 -12.40
C LYS A 242 -45.45 0.06 -12.05
N PRO A 243 -44.95 -0.52 -10.94
CA PRO A 243 -43.53 -0.46 -10.60
C PRO A 243 -42.64 -0.91 -11.76
N ILE A 244 -41.54 -0.18 -12.02
CA ILE A 244 -40.56 -0.51 -13.07
C ILE A 244 -39.95 -1.88 -12.83
N ALA A 245 -39.62 -2.20 -11.58
CA ALA A 245 -39.22 -3.53 -11.14
C ALA A 245 -39.36 -3.68 -9.62
N THR A 246 -39.60 -4.91 -9.19
CA THR A 246 -39.46 -5.38 -7.81
C THR A 246 -38.60 -6.64 -7.83
N VAL A 247 -37.87 -6.92 -6.75
CA VAL A 247 -37.07 -8.14 -6.64
C VAL A 247 -38.00 -9.35 -6.51
N GLN A 248 -37.78 -10.37 -7.34
CA GLN A 248 -38.57 -11.61 -7.35
C GLN A 248 -37.72 -12.84 -7.00
N GLU A 249 -38.40 -13.96 -6.74
CA GLU A 249 -37.77 -15.26 -6.53
C GLU A 249 -36.80 -15.62 -7.68
N ASN A 250 -35.60 -16.05 -7.29
CA ASN A 250 -34.49 -16.45 -8.13
C ASN A 250 -33.84 -15.32 -8.94
N ASP A 251 -34.18 -14.04 -8.69
CA ASP A 251 -33.46 -12.91 -9.27
C ASP A 251 -32.03 -12.79 -8.69
N VAL A 252 -31.17 -12.08 -9.43
CA VAL A 252 -29.83 -11.73 -8.96
C VAL A 252 -29.89 -10.40 -8.24
N VAL A 253 -29.36 -10.37 -7.01
CA VAL A 253 -29.16 -9.13 -6.25
C VAL A 253 -27.67 -8.92 -6.06
N ILE A 254 -27.18 -7.74 -6.44
CA ILE A 254 -25.81 -7.29 -6.21
C ILE A 254 -25.87 -6.08 -5.27
N PHE A 255 -25.52 -6.29 -4.00
CA PHE A 255 -25.38 -5.22 -3.03
C PHE A 255 -23.96 -4.62 -3.13
N PHE A 256 -23.85 -3.44 -3.74
CA PHE A 256 -22.55 -2.87 -4.12
C PHE A 256 -21.87 -2.03 -3.03
N ASN A 257 -22.45 -1.94 -1.82
CA ASN A 257 -21.74 -1.34 -0.69
C ASN A 257 -20.55 -2.23 -0.31
N PHE A 258 -19.37 -1.65 -0.10
CA PHE A 258 -18.17 -2.41 0.31
C PHE A 258 -17.92 -2.36 1.83
N ARG A 259 -18.57 -1.44 2.56
CA ARG A 259 -18.52 -1.44 4.02
C ARG A 259 -19.63 -2.32 4.59
N THR A 260 -19.26 -3.17 5.54
CA THR A 260 -20.03 -4.37 5.89
C THR A 260 -21.18 -4.10 6.87
N ASP A 261 -20.97 -3.23 7.87
CA ASP A 261 -21.87 -3.06 9.03
C ASP A 261 -23.33 -2.74 8.67
N ARG A 262 -23.56 -1.81 7.74
CA ARG A 262 -24.90 -1.32 7.39
C ARG A 262 -25.62 -2.12 6.30
N GLY A 263 -24.92 -3.00 5.58
CA GLY A 263 -25.52 -3.87 4.57
C GLY A 263 -26.21 -5.10 5.15
N ARG A 264 -25.82 -5.51 6.38
CA ARG A 264 -26.24 -6.76 7.02
C ARG A 264 -27.75 -6.89 7.18
N GLN A 265 -28.43 -5.89 7.72
CA GLN A 265 -29.84 -6.05 8.13
C GLN A 265 -30.79 -6.24 6.95
N LEU A 266 -30.58 -5.48 5.87
CA LEU A 266 -31.37 -5.65 4.66
C LEU A 266 -31.01 -6.97 3.95
N THR A 267 -29.74 -7.39 4.00
CA THR A 267 -29.30 -8.72 3.51
C THR A 267 -29.99 -9.84 4.28
N GLU A 268 -30.07 -9.75 5.61
CA GLU A 268 -30.76 -10.71 6.47
C GLU A 268 -32.23 -10.85 6.09
N ALA A 269 -32.93 -9.73 5.90
CA ALA A 269 -34.35 -9.69 5.57
C ALA A 269 -34.65 -10.19 4.14
N LEU A 270 -33.74 -9.98 3.19
CA LEU A 270 -33.94 -10.39 1.80
C LEU A 270 -33.60 -11.87 1.55
N SER A 271 -32.57 -12.41 2.21
CA SER A 271 -31.96 -13.70 1.80
C SER A 271 -31.79 -14.72 2.92
N GLN A 272 -31.68 -14.31 4.18
CA GLN A 272 -31.22 -15.21 5.25
C GLN A 272 -32.38 -15.77 6.08
N LYS A 273 -33.29 -14.91 6.58
CA LYS A 273 -34.36 -15.33 7.49
C LYS A 273 -35.65 -14.52 7.36
N ASP A 274 -36.76 -15.16 7.73
CA ASP A 274 -38.07 -14.52 7.81
C ASP A 274 -38.19 -13.67 9.07
N PHE A 275 -38.93 -12.57 8.97
CA PHE A 275 -39.29 -11.68 10.06
C PHE A 275 -40.81 -11.54 10.12
N HIS A 276 -41.46 -12.53 10.72
CA HIS A 276 -42.92 -12.64 10.74
C HIS A 276 -43.61 -11.44 11.42
N GLU A 277 -43.00 -10.85 12.46
CA GLU A 277 -43.56 -9.66 13.14
C GLU A 277 -43.66 -8.43 12.21
N GLN A 278 -42.70 -8.30 11.30
CA GLN A 278 -42.64 -7.21 10.32
C GLN A 278 -43.22 -7.63 8.96
N ASN A 279 -43.73 -8.86 8.84
CA ASN A 279 -44.20 -9.47 7.60
C ASN A 279 -43.19 -9.37 6.45
N MET A 280 -41.91 -9.66 6.73
CA MET A 280 -40.87 -9.83 5.71
C MET A 280 -40.54 -11.31 5.60
N HIS A 281 -40.42 -11.82 4.37
CA HIS A 281 -40.15 -13.23 4.09
C HIS A 281 -38.95 -13.30 3.16
N LYS A 282 -37.96 -14.12 3.49
CA LYS A 282 -36.77 -14.23 2.63
C LYS A 282 -37.16 -14.79 1.27
N LEU A 283 -36.38 -14.41 0.26
CA LEU A 283 -36.51 -14.90 -1.10
C LEU A 283 -35.32 -15.82 -1.42
N ASN A 284 -35.51 -16.79 -2.32
CA ASN A 284 -34.38 -17.57 -2.83
C ASN A 284 -33.69 -16.74 -3.92
N LEU A 285 -32.68 -15.96 -3.54
CA LEU A 285 -31.98 -15.05 -4.44
C LEU A 285 -30.59 -15.59 -4.78
N TYR A 286 -30.11 -15.29 -5.99
CA TYR A 286 -28.67 -15.35 -6.25
C TYR A 286 -28.06 -14.06 -5.68
N TYR A 287 -27.61 -14.13 -4.43
CA TYR A 287 -27.23 -12.94 -3.67
C TYR A 287 -25.73 -12.71 -3.72
N VAL A 288 -25.33 -11.53 -4.17
CA VAL A 288 -23.94 -11.11 -4.32
C VAL A 288 -23.70 -9.85 -3.50
N THR A 289 -22.59 -9.81 -2.78
CA THR A 289 -22.13 -8.61 -2.06
C THR A 289 -20.76 -8.18 -2.58
N MET A 290 -20.48 -6.87 -2.56
CA MET A 290 -19.18 -6.35 -2.98
C MET A 290 -18.05 -6.88 -2.08
N THR A 291 -18.29 -6.95 -0.78
CA THR A 291 -17.38 -7.50 0.23
C THR A 291 -18.13 -8.42 1.18
N ASN A 292 -17.41 -9.15 2.03
CA ASN A 292 -18.01 -10.09 2.97
C ASN A 292 -18.70 -9.33 4.12
N TYR A 293 -20.04 -9.36 4.13
CA TYR A 293 -20.81 -8.66 5.16
C TYR A 293 -20.80 -9.39 6.49
N ASP A 294 -20.93 -10.72 6.50
CA ASP A 294 -20.94 -11.57 7.69
C ASP A 294 -20.60 -13.01 7.29
N ASP A 295 -19.56 -13.59 7.88
CA ASP A 295 -19.10 -14.96 7.58
C ASP A 295 -20.15 -16.05 7.88
N THR A 296 -21.19 -15.71 8.65
CA THR A 296 -22.28 -16.63 8.98
C THR A 296 -23.39 -16.67 7.94
N PHE A 297 -23.39 -15.76 6.96
CA PHE A 297 -24.42 -15.75 5.92
C PHE A 297 -24.28 -16.94 4.96
N GLU A 298 -25.40 -17.60 4.71
CA GLU A 298 -25.48 -18.75 3.83
C GLU A 298 -25.86 -18.30 2.41
N ASN A 299 -25.27 -18.95 1.41
CA ASN A 299 -25.56 -18.71 -0.01
C ASN A 299 -25.39 -17.24 -0.46
N VAL A 300 -24.43 -16.53 0.13
CA VAL A 300 -23.98 -15.21 -0.31
C VAL A 300 -22.66 -15.35 -1.06
N HIS A 301 -22.57 -14.79 -2.26
CA HIS A 301 -21.35 -14.78 -3.06
C HIS A 301 -20.63 -13.42 -2.91
N VAL A 302 -19.34 -13.43 -2.58
CA VAL A 302 -18.58 -12.21 -2.30
C VAL A 302 -17.64 -11.89 -3.46
N ILE A 303 -17.69 -10.66 -3.99
CA ILE A 303 -16.79 -10.23 -5.09
C ILE A 303 -15.36 -10.05 -4.57
N TYR A 304 -15.17 -9.23 -3.55
CA TYR A 304 -13.89 -8.98 -2.90
C TYR A 304 -13.90 -9.50 -1.48
N ASP A 305 -13.48 -10.76 -1.32
CA ASP A 305 -13.35 -11.37 -0.01
C ASP A 305 -12.00 -11.05 0.63
N LYS A 306 -11.97 -10.97 1.97
CA LYS A 306 -10.77 -10.64 2.75
C LYS A 306 -10.17 -11.91 3.34
N ASP A 307 -9.32 -12.59 2.58
CA ASP A 307 -8.43 -13.57 3.18
C ASP A 307 -7.34 -12.88 4.00
N ASN A 308 -6.86 -13.55 5.06
CA ASN A 308 -5.63 -13.15 5.75
C ASN A 308 -4.49 -13.05 4.74
N LEU A 309 -3.66 -12.02 4.85
CA LEU A 309 -2.49 -11.91 3.99
C LEU A 309 -1.54 -13.06 4.29
N THR A 310 -1.17 -13.80 3.25
CA THR A 310 -0.22 -14.91 3.32
C THR A 310 1.20 -14.46 2.99
N GLU A 311 2.16 -15.21 3.51
CA GLU A 311 3.60 -14.96 3.41
C GLU A 311 3.94 -13.51 3.82
N THR A 312 3.33 -13.05 4.91
CA THR A 312 3.76 -11.82 5.61
C THR A 312 5.11 -12.05 6.26
N LEU A 313 5.81 -10.98 6.66
CA LEU A 313 7.13 -11.07 7.28
C LEU A 313 7.15 -12.05 8.45
N GLY A 314 6.17 -11.95 9.35
CA GLY A 314 6.08 -12.85 10.51
C GLY A 314 5.99 -14.34 10.14
N GLU A 315 5.23 -14.65 9.09
CA GLU A 315 5.06 -16.01 8.57
C GLU A 315 6.33 -16.52 7.87
N VAL A 316 6.97 -15.67 7.06
CA VAL A 316 8.24 -16.00 6.40
C VAL A 316 9.33 -16.28 7.43
N LEU A 317 9.38 -15.51 8.52
CA LEU A 317 10.30 -15.74 9.63
C LEU A 317 10.04 -17.07 10.33
N GLU A 318 8.79 -17.44 10.56
CA GLU A 318 8.40 -18.76 11.09
C GLU A 318 8.89 -19.89 10.18
N TYR A 319 8.67 -19.81 8.86
CA TYR A 319 9.14 -20.83 7.91
C TYR A 319 10.67 -20.99 7.89
N ASN A 320 11.40 -19.95 8.31
CA ASN A 320 12.85 -19.96 8.42
C ASN A 320 13.35 -20.19 9.85
N ASN A 321 12.48 -20.64 10.77
CA ASN A 321 12.78 -20.94 12.17
C ASN A 321 13.41 -19.75 12.93
N LYS A 322 12.98 -18.52 12.62
CA LYS A 322 13.49 -17.30 13.23
C LYS A 322 12.65 -16.91 14.45
N LEU A 323 13.32 -16.52 15.52
CA LEU A 323 12.68 -16.00 16.72
C LEU A 323 12.33 -14.53 16.54
N GLN A 324 11.10 -14.16 16.87
CA GLN A 324 10.61 -12.80 16.67
C GLN A 324 9.87 -12.26 17.89
N ILE A 325 10.03 -10.96 18.17
CA ILE A 325 9.29 -10.24 19.20
C ILE A 325 8.43 -9.15 18.57
N ARG A 326 7.19 -9.04 19.04
CA ARG A 326 6.32 -7.87 18.85
C ARG A 326 6.18 -7.14 20.18
N ILE A 327 6.46 -5.84 20.21
CA ILE A 327 6.36 -5.05 21.44
C ILE A 327 5.78 -3.66 21.18
N ALA A 328 4.79 -3.29 21.98
CA ALA A 328 4.17 -1.97 22.02
C ALA A 328 3.40 -1.79 23.33
N GLU A 329 2.93 -0.57 23.56
CA GLU A 329 1.90 -0.32 24.57
C GLU A 329 0.48 -0.59 24.05
N THR A 330 -0.54 -0.57 24.94
CA THR A 330 -1.93 -0.96 24.65
C THR A 330 -2.46 -0.37 23.34
N GLU A 331 -2.29 0.94 23.13
CA GLU A 331 -2.82 1.65 21.96
C GLU A 331 -2.27 1.10 20.62
N LYS A 332 -0.99 0.73 20.60
CA LYS A 332 -0.32 0.24 19.39
C LYS A 332 -0.07 -1.27 19.37
N TYR A 333 -0.54 -1.99 20.39
CA TYR A 333 -0.39 -3.44 20.49
C TYR A 333 -1.09 -4.20 19.35
N PRO A 334 -2.34 -3.90 18.95
CA PRO A 334 -2.97 -4.54 17.79
C PRO A 334 -2.19 -4.28 16.49
N HIS A 335 -1.54 -3.13 16.38
CA HIS A 335 -0.81 -2.69 15.20
C HIS A 335 0.44 -3.54 14.95
N VAL A 336 1.29 -3.73 15.95
CA VAL A 336 2.49 -4.61 15.84
C VAL A 336 2.16 -6.10 15.87
N THR A 337 0.90 -6.48 16.16
CA THR A 337 0.46 -7.87 16.24
C THR A 337 -0.50 -8.23 15.11
N PHE A 338 -1.80 -7.99 15.27
CA PHE A 338 -2.86 -8.32 14.32
C PHE A 338 -2.63 -7.72 12.93
N PHE A 339 -2.45 -6.40 12.82
CA PHE A 339 -2.31 -5.71 11.54
C PHE A 339 -0.99 -6.06 10.85
N PHE A 340 0.13 -6.01 11.58
CA PHE A 340 1.44 -6.42 11.06
C PHE A 340 1.48 -7.89 10.60
N SER A 341 0.66 -8.75 11.19
CA SER A 341 0.54 -10.16 10.78
C SER A 341 -0.50 -10.38 9.69
N GLY A 342 -0.99 -9.32 9.05
CA GLY A 342 -1.89 -9.41 7.91
C GLY A 342 -3.34 -9.75 8.26
N GLY A 343 -3.83 -9.33 9.43
CA GLY A 343 -5.18 -9.65 9.93
C GLY A 343 -5.24 -10.95 10.76
N ARG A 344 -4.07 -11.49 11.14
CA ARG A 344 -3.97 -12.74 11.89
C ARG A 344 -3.84 -12.50 13.40
N GLU A 345 -4.78 -13.03 14.17
CA GLU A 345 -4.74 -12.97 15.64
C GLU A 345 -3.74 -13.95 16.26
N THR A 346 -3.74 -15.21 15.82
CA THR A 346 -2.87 -16.26 16.39
C THR A 346 -1.39 -15.98 16.11
N PRO A 347 -0.51 -15.92 17.12
CA PRO A 347 0.93 -15.75 16.92
C PRO A 347 1.53 -16.83 16.01
N PHE A 348 2.58 -16.49 15.27
CA PHE A 348 3.38 -17.45 14.52
C PHE A 348 4.26 -18.31 15.45
N ILE A 349 4.69 -19.49 15.01
CA ILE A 349 5.68 -20.28 15.78
C ILE A 349 6.98 -19.48 15.86
N GLY A 350 7.53 -19.35 17.08
CA GLY A 350 8.71 -18.52 17.36
C GLY A 350 8.39 -17.04 17.62
N GLU A 351 7.12 -16.63 17.57
CA GLU A 351 6.68 -15.28 17.93
C GLU A 351 6.36 -15.14 19.43
N ARG A 352 6.93 -14.11 20.06
CA ARG A 352 6.56 -13.63 21.40
C ARG A 352 6.00 -12.22 21.31
N ARG A 353 4.93 -11.95 22.06
CA ARG A 353 4.31 -10.63 22.15
C ARG A 353 4.48 -10.04 23.54
N LEU A 354 4.95 -8.81 23.62
CA LEU A 354 5.18 -8.07 24.87
C LEU A 354 4.27 -6.84 24.89
N LEU A 355 3.31 -6.83 25.82
CA LEU A 355 2.37 -5.71 26.01
C LEU A 355 2.83 -4.84 27.19
N CYS A 356 2.86 -3.52 26.98
CA CYS A 356 2.98 -2.53 28.05
C CYS A 356 1.62 -1.84 28.27
N PRO A 357 1.03 -1.86 29.48
CA PRO A 357 -0.22 -1.15 29.70
C PRO A 357 -0.04 0.35 29.52
N SER A 358 -0.74 0.96 28.56
CA SER A 358 -0.82 2.42 28.41
C SER A 358 -1.38 3.07 29.69
N PRO A 359 -1.03 4.33 29.99
CA PRO A 359 -1.52 5.01 31.17
C PRO A 359 -3.04 5.23 31.13
N LYS A 360 -3.67 5.19 32.30
CA LYS A 360 -5.12 5.42 32.45
C LYS A 360 -5.40 6.92 32.60
N VAL A 361 -5.29 7.65 31.49
CA VAL A 361 -5.59 9.09 31.39
C VAL A 361 -6.74 9.32 30.41
N ALA A 362 -7.41 10.47 30.51
CA ALA A 362 -8.52 10.81 29.62
C ALA A 362 -8.03 11.12 28.19
N THR A 363 -6.91 11.84 28.10
CA THR A 363 -6.18 12.17 26.88
C THR A 363 -4.69 12.17 27.19
N TYR A 364 -3.85 11.80 26.23
CA TYR A 364 -2.42 11.53 26.48
C TYR A 364 -1.56 12.79 26.64
N ASP A 365 -2.08 13.98 26.36
CA ASP A 365 -1.41 15.24 26.71
C ASP A 365 -1.17 15.39 28.22
N LEU A 366 -1.97 14.69 29.04
CA LEU A 366 -1.81 14.64 30.50
C LEU A 366 -0.62 13.80 30.95
N GLN A 367 -0.14 12.87 30.11
CA GLN A 367 1.03 12.03 30.38
C GLN A 367 1.78 11.71 29.07
N PRO A 368 2.50 12.70 28.49
CA PRO A 368 3.06 12.59 27.13
C PRO A 368 4.12 11.50 26.95
N GLU A 369 4.81 11.11 28.01
CA GLU A 369 5.77 10.01 28.00
C GLU A 369 5.12 8.63 27.84
N MET A 370 3.81 8.54 28.07
CA MET A 370 3.00 7.32 28.01
C MET A 370 3.72 6.14 28.68
N SER A 371 3.86 5.02 27.97
CA SER A 371 4.58 3.84 28.44
C SER A 371 5.88 3.58 27.67
N ALA A 372 6.47 4.62 27.05
CA ALA A 372 7.71 4.49 26.27
C ALA A 372 8.85 3.88 27.11
N PHE A 373 8.98 4.30 28.36
CA PHE A 373 10.00 3.77 29.28
C PHE A 373 9.76 2.29 29.63
N ASP A 374 8.51 1.86 29.80
CA ASP A 374 8.17 0.45 30.06
C ASP A 374 8.52 -0.45 28.86
N ILE A 375 8.28 0.05 27.64
CA ILE A 375 8.63 -0.63 26.39
C ILE A 375 10.15 -0.83 26.32
N LYS A 376 10.91 0.25 26.54
CA LYS A 376 12.37 0.25 26.59
C LYS A 376 12.88 -0.76 27.63
N ASP A 377 12.39 -0.69 28.87
CA ASP A 377 12.82 -1.52 29.99
C ASP A 377 12.52 -3.01 29.78
N LYS A 378 11.43 -3.35 29.08
CA LYS A 378 11.12 -4.74 28.71
C LYS A 378 11.95 -5.26 27.54
N LEU A 379 12.31 -4.40 26.58
CA LEU A 379 13.02 -4.81 25.38
C LEU A 379 14.52 -5.00 25.62
N ILE A 380 15.17 -4.09 26.35
CA ILE A 380 16.62 -4.12 26.58
C ILE A 380 17.12 -5.49 27.09
N PRO A 381 16.47 -6.15 28.08
CA PRO A 381 16.87 -7.48 28.53
C PRO A 381 16.83 -8.55 27.42
N GLU A 382 15.85 -8.49 26.51
CA GLU A 382 15.75 -9.45 25.40
C GLU A 382 16.85 -9.22 24.36
N LEU A 383 17.19 -7.97 24.06
CA LEU A 383 18.30 -7.64 23.16
C LEU A 383 19.65 -8.12 23.71
N LYS A 384 19.86 -7.99 25.02
CA LYS A 384 21.07 -8.46 25.72
C LYS A 384 21.22 -9.98 25.74
N LYS A 385 20.12 -10.74 25.71
CA LYS A 385 20.18 -12.21 25.54
C LYS A 385 20.71 -12.58 24.16
N GLY A 386 20.42 -11.75 23.15
CA GLY A 386 20.93 -11.91 21.79
C GLY A 386 20.32 -13.07 21.00
N GLU A 387 19.28 -13.73 21.54
CA GLU A 387 18.61 -14.91 20.97
C GLU A 387 17.59 -14.58 19.89
N VAL A 388 16.98 -13.39 19.95
CA VAL A 388 15.88 -12.99 19.08
C VAL A 388 16.43 -12.51 17.73
N ASP A 389 15.93 -13.05 16.62
CA ASP A 389 16.37 -12.67 15.28
C ASP A 389 15.73 -11.37 14.78
N PHE A 390 14.44 -11.14 15.11
CA PHE A 390 13.67 -9.99 14.65
C PHE A 390 12.86 -9.33 15.78
N VAL A 391 12.81 -8.01 15.83
CA VAL A 391 11.94 -7.25 16.74
C VAL A 391 11.12 -6.24 15.94
N CYS A 392 9.80 -6.26 16.10
CA CYS A 392 8.91 -5.18 15.70
C CYS A 392 8.52 -4.38 16.95
N LEU A 393 9.00 -3.13 17.02
CA LEU A 393 8.83 -2.21 18.14
C LEU A 393 8.05 -0.97 17.65
N ASN A 394 7.04 -0.56 18.41
CA ASN A 394 6.34 0.70 18.18
C ASN A 394 6.38 1.59 19.43
N PHE A 395 6.74 2.86 19.24
CA PHE A 395 6.53 3.94 20.21
C PHE A 395 5.32 4.79 19.76
N ALA A 396 4.24 4.76 20.56
CA ALA A 396 2.94 5.33 20.21
C ALA A 396 2.86 6.86 20.36
N ASN A 397 3.84 7.45 21.05
CA ASN A 397 3.74 8.78 21.64
C ASN A 397 3.50 9.90 20.62
N GLY A 398 4.22 9.88 19.49
CA GLY A 398 4.11 10.91 18.46
C GLY A 398 2.67 11.06 17.96
N ASP A 399 2.04 9.93 17.64
CA ASP A 399 0.67 9.88 17.17
C ASP A 399 -0.38 10.17 18.26
N MET A 400 -0.35 9.40 19.35
CA MET A 400 -1.40 9.46 20.37
C MET A 400 -1.45 10.82 21.08
N VAL A 401 -0.29 11.47 21.28
CA VAL A 401 -0.22 12.82 21.81
C VAL A 401 -0.45 13.85 20.70
N GLY A 402 -0.03 13.60 19.47
CA GLY A 402 -0.30 14.44 18.30
C GLY A 402 -1.80 14.68 18.09
N HIS A 403 -2.62 13.63 18.24
CA HIS A 403 -4.08 13.72 18.17
C HIS A 403 -4.74 14.68 19.17
N THR A 404 -4.04 15.10 20.22
CA THR A 404 -4.57 16.09 21.18
C THR A 404 -4.52 17.52 20.64
N GLY A 405 -3.68 17.78 19.64
CA GLY A 405 -3.42 19.13 19.13
C GLY A 405 -2.65 20.03 20.12
N VAL A 406 -2.18 19.48 21.25
CA VAL A 406 -1.45 20.24 22.29
C VAL A 406 0.05 20.20 21.99
N MET A 407 0.56 21.23 21.31
CA MET A 407 1.97 21.34 20.89
C MET A 407 2.96 21.06 22.03
N GLU A 408 2.80 21.68 23.21
CA GLU A 408 3.73 21.49 24.33
C GLU A 408 3.78 20.05 24.85
N ALA A 409 2.65 19.34 24.78
CA ALA A 409 2.60 17.93 25.15
C ALA A 409 3.29 17.07 24.09
N ALA A 410 3.02 17.32 22.80
CA ALA A 410 3.67 16.60 21.71
C ALA A 410 5.20 16.79 21.70
N ILE A 411 5.70 17.98 22.08
CA ILE A 411 7.13 18.23 22.29
C ILE A 411 7.70 17.29 23.37
N LYS A 412 7.06 17.23 24.54
CA LYS A 412 7.48 16.33 25.63
C LYS A 412 7.41 14.85 25.25
N ALA A 413 6.41 14.48 24.44
CA ALA A 413 6.28 13.14 23.90
C ALA A 413 7.49 12.77 23.02
N CYS A 414 7.92 13.69 22.14
CA CYS A 414 9.10 13.52 21.30
C CYS A 414 10.39 13.40 22.14
N GLU A 415 10.53 14.22 23.18
CA GLU A 415 11.69 14.17 24.11
C GLU A 415 11.77 12.85 24.88
N ALA A 416 10.64 12.31 25.35
CA ALA A 416 10.60 11.02 26.02
C ALA A 416 10.99 9.86 25.07
N VAL A 417 10.51 9.92 23.82
CA VAL A 417 10.87 8.96 22.77
C VAL A 417 12.37 9.02 22.47
N ASP A 418 12.99 10.20 22.35
CA ASP A 418 14.43 10.35 22.09
C ASP A 418 15.30 9.62 23.14
N VAL A 419 14.96 9.75 24.42
CA VAL A 419 15.64 9.05 25.52
C VAL A 419 15.51 7.54 25.38
N CYS A 420 14.30 7.05 25.09
CA CYS A 420 14.05 5.61 24.96
C CYS A 420 14.74 5.02 23.71
N VAL A 421 14.65 5.72 22.59
CA VAL A 421 15.29 5.35 21.31
C VAL A 421 16.80 5.26 21.48
N LYS A 422 17.41 6.20 22.21
CA LYS A 422 18.83 6.16 22.54
C LYS A 422 19.24 4.86 23.20
N GLU A 423 18.64 4.53 24.33
CA GLU A 423 19.03 3.34 25.11
C GLU A 423 18.79 2.04 24.33
N VAL A 424 17.69 1.95 23.56
CA VAL A 424 17.39 0.78 22.72
C VAL A 424 18.42 0.64 21.60
N ILE A 425 18.73 1.71 20.87
CA ILE A 425 19.66 1.67 19.73
C ILE A 425 21.10 1.41 20.18
N GLU A 426 21.56 2.05 21.27
CA GLU A 426 22.90 1.78 21.81
C GLU A 426 23.03 0.32 22.24
N THR A 427 22.03 -0.22 22.95
CA THR A 427 21.98 -1.65 23.32
C THR A 427 21.95 -2.56 22.08
N ALA A 428 21.18 -2.20 21.05
CA ALA A 428 21.07 -2.95 19.80
C ALA A 428 22.43 -3.07 19.10
N LEU A 429 23.16 -1.95 18.97
CA LEU A 429 24.49 -1.90 18.36
C LEU A 429 25.53 -2.71 19.14
N GLU A 430 25.46 -2.69 20.47
CA GLU A 430 26.33 -3.51 21.34
C GLU A 430 26.08 -5.02 21.13
N ASN A 431 24.84 -5.41 20.81
CA ASN A 431 24.42 -6.80 20.67
C ASN A 431 24.27 -7.26 19.19
N ASN A 432 24.89 -6.51 18.27
CA ASN A 432 24.97 -6.78 16.82
C ASN A 432 23.59 -6.89 16.13
N TYR A 433 22.66 -6.02 16.53
CA TYR A 433 21.43 -5.77 15.79
C TYR A 433 21.62 -4.59 14.83
N THR A 434 20.99 -4.71 13.66
CA THR A 434 20.71 -3.59 12.76
C THR A 434 19.35 -3.01 13.13
N THR A 435 19.23 -1.70 13.28
CA THR A 435 17.94 -1.06 13.54
C THR A 435 17.51 -0.25 12.32
N ILE A 436 16.30 -0.52 11.82
CA ILE A 436 15.61 0.31 10.84
C ILE A 436 14.63 1.20 11.62
N VAL A 437 14.91 2.50 11.69
CA VAL A 437 14.04 3.49 12.34
C VAL A 437 13.15 4.12 11.28
N ILE A 438 11.83 4.04 11.46
CA ILE A 438 10.82 4.58 10.55
C ILE A 438 9.66 5.21 11.32
N ALA A 439 8.69 5.75 10.60
CA ALA A 439 7.31 5.87 11.05
C ALA A 439 6.37 5.12 10.10
N ASP A 440 5.15 4.84 10.55
CA ASP A 440 4.08 4.28 9.74
C ASP A 440 3.22 5.37 9.05
N HIS A 441 3.20 6.58 9.59
CA HIS A 441 2.66 7.81 8.97
C HIS A 441 3.14 9.06 9.74
N GLY A 442 2.77 10.25 9.26
CA GLY A 442 2.96 11.52 9.99
C GLY A 442 1.75 11.91 10.85
N ASN A 443 2.02 12.72 11.88
CA ASN A 443 1.07 13.40 12.77
C ASN A 443 1.77 14.58 13.47
N CYS A 444 2.69 14.31 14.40
CA CYS A 444 3.24 15.34 15.29
C CYS A 444 4.23 16.31 14.64
N GLU A 445 4.61 16.08 13.39
CA GLU A 445 5.35 17.04 12.58
C GLU A 445 4.46 18.19 12.06
N THR A 446 3.14 18.08 12.18
CA THR A 446 2.21 19.17 11.83
C THR A 446 1.09 19.26 12.87
N MET A 447 1.34 20.02 13.93
CA MET A 447 0.42 20.25 15.06
C MET A 447 -0.49 21.46 14.87
N ILE A 448 -0.28 22.28 13.83
CA ILE A 448 -1.02 23.52 13.58
C ILE A 448 -1.44 23.55 12.11
N ASN A 449 -2.73 23.77 11.87
CA ASN A 449 -3.30 23.93 10.53
C ASN A 449 -2.90 25.29 9.91
N PRO A 450 -3.03 25.45 8.57
CA PRO A 450 -2.76 26.73 7.91
C PRO A 450 -3.59 27.91 8.41
N ASP A 451 -4.77 27.66 8.99
CA ASP A 451 -5.64 28.68 9.60
C ASP A 451 -5.27 29.03 11.06
N GLY A 452 -4.24 28.37 11.61
CA GLY A 452 -3.76 28.55 12.98
C GLY A 452 -4.48 27.71 14.03
N THR A 453 -5.47 26.91 13.64
CA THR A 453 -6.14 25.98 14.58
C THR A 453 -5.26 24.76 14.88
N PRO A 454 -5.44 24.08 16.03
CA PRO A 454 -4.74 22.83 16.30
C PRO A 454 -5.05 21.78 15.22
N ASN A 455 -4.01 21.11 14.72
CA ASN A 455 -4.18 19.92 13.91
C ASN A 455 -4.19 18.69 14.83
N THR A 456 -5.24 17.88 14.70
CA THR A 456 -5.44 16.64 15.45
C THR A 456 -5.49 15.41 14.55
N ALA A 457 -5.24 15.57 13.24
CA ALA A 457 -5.28 14.52 12.24
C ALA A 457 -3.87 14.10 11.81
N HIS A 458 -3.78 12.91 11.20
CA HIS A 458 -2.57 12.49 10.51
C HIS A 458 -2.28 13.40 9.30
N THR A 459 -1.13 13.20 8.66
CA THR A 459 -0.69 13.97 7.50
C THR A 459 -0.40 13.09 6.29
N THR A 460 -0.17 13.74 5.15
CA THR A 460 0.35 13.13 3.91
C THR A 460 1.86 13.36 3.75
N ASN A 461 2.54 13.83 4.79
CA ASN A 461 3.96 14.10 4.75
C ASN A 461 4.76 12.79 4.66
N PRO A 462 5.90 12.79 3.95
CA PRO A 462 6.80 11.63 3.96
C PRO A 462 7.38 11.40 5.36
N VAL A 463 7.72 10.16 5.66
CA VAL A 463 8.33 9.76 6.93
C VAL A 463 9.81 9.41 6.75
N PRO A 464 10.67 9.52 7.78
CA PRO A 464 12.05 9.11 7.68
C PRO A 464 12.19 7.59 7.59
N ILE A 465 13.26 7.13 6.94
CA ILE A 465 13.85 5.81 7.17
C ILE A 465 15.33 6.00 7.47
N ILE A 466 15.80 5.44 8.59
CA ILE A 466 17.20 5.53 9.01
C ILE A 466 17.72 4.11 9.27
N LEU A 467 18.82 3.76 8.60
CA LEU A 467 19.46 2.46 8.74
C LEU A 467 20.65 2.57 9.70
N VAL A 468 20.41 2.18 10.96
CA VAL A 468 21.40 2.22 12.02
C VAL A 468 22.18 0.91 12.03
N ASP A 469 23.35 0.96 11.40
CA ASP A 469 24.27 -0.17 11.24
C ASP A 469 25.74 0.29 11.26
N LYS A 470 26.66 -0.59 11.68
CA LYS A 470 28.10 -0.27 11.72
C LYS A 470 28.72 -0.25 10.31
N GLU A 471 28.27 -1.12 9.43
CA GLU A 471 28.89 -1.43 8.14
C GLU A 471 28.09 -0.88 6.97
N LEU A 472 26.76 -0.93 7.01
CA LEU A 472 25.91 -0.48 5.90
C LEU A 472 25.91 1.04 5.78
N LYS A 473 26.04 1.54 4.55
CA LYS A 473 26.23 2.98 4.25
C LYS A 473 25.22 3.58 3.30
N GLN A 474 24.25 2.80 2.80
CA GLN A 474 23.26 3.30 1.84
C GLN A 474 21.88 2.70 2.13
N ILE A 475 20.86 3.55 1.98
CA ILE A 475 19.45 3.19 1.96
C ILE A 475 18.73 4.16 1.04
N HIS A 476 17.64 3.74 0.40
CA HIS A 476 16.94 4.52 -0.62
C HIS A 476 15.49 4.83 -0.22
N ASP A 477 14.92 5.81 -0.92
CA ASP A 477 13.52 6.18 -0.75
C ASP A 477 12.60 5.02 -1.18
N GLY A 478 11.40 4.96 -0.60
CA GLY A 478 10.46 3.88 -0.89
C GLY A 478 9.07 4.09 -0.33
N VAL A 479 8.36 2.98 -0.13
CA VAL A 479 7.04 2.93 0.53
C VAL A 479 7.08 1.88 1.65
N LEU A 480 6.08 1.86 2.53
CA LEU A 480 6.05 0.92 3.67
C LEU A 480 6.15 -0.56 3.26
N GLY A 481 5.59 -0.93 2.11
CA GLY A 481 5.69 -2.27 1.57
C GLY A 481 7.12 -2.72 1.25
N ASP A 482 8.10 -1.82 1.13
CA ASP A 482 9.51 -2.17 0.89
C ASP A 482 10.24 -2.65 2.16
N ILE A 483 9.66 -2.45 3.35
CA ILE A 483 10.32 -2.75 4.63
C ILE A 483 10.52 -4.24 4.88
N ALA A 484 9.48 -5.07 4.71
CA ALA A 484 9.64 -6.52 4.86
C ALA A 484 10.68 -7.10 3.89
N PRO A 485 10.69 -6.79 2.58
CA PRO A 485 11.78 -7.15 1.66
C PRO A 485 13.16 -6.73 2.16
N THR A 486 13.29 -5.50 2.67
CA THR A 486 14.55 -4.97 3.21
C THR A 486 15.03 -5.78 4.43
N ILE A 487 14.11 -6.12 5.34
CA ILE A 487 14.42 -6.94 6.53
C ILE A 487 14.84 -8.35 6.10
N LEU A 488 14.14 -8.98 5.16
CA LEU A 488 14.49 -10.31 4.66
C LEU A 488 15.90 -10.32 4.02
N ASP A 489 16.26 -9.28 3.27
CA ASP A 489 17.58 -9.14 2.65
C ASP A 489 18.72 -9.01 3.70
N LEU A 490 18.52 -8.16 4.72
CA LEU A 490 19.42 -8.03 5.86
C LEU A 490 19.62 -9.37 6.59
N MET A 491 18.55 -10.14 6.74
CA MET A 491 18.56 -11.46 7.38
C MET A 491 19.04 -12.58 6.44
N GLY A 492 19.20 -12.32 5.15
CA GLY A 492 19.61 -13.32 4.15
C GLY A 492 18.55 -14.36 3.85
N ILE A 493 17.29 -14.01 4.07
CA ILE A 493 16.13 -14.85 3.83
C ILE A 493 15.59 -14.51 2.45
N LYS A 494 15.26 -15.54 1.67
CA LYS A 494 14.73 -15.36 0.32
C LYS A 494 13.34 -14.71 0.39
N LYS A 495 13.18 -13.57 -0.29
CA LYS A 495 11.88 -12.90 -0.49
C LYS A 495 10.89 -13.82 -1.24
N PRO A 496 9.67 -14.07 -0.71
CA PRO A 496 8.63 -14.80 -1.43
C PRO A 496 8.09 -13.99 -2.63
N LYS A 497 7.53 -14.66 -3.63
CA LYS A 497 7.05 -14.00 -4.86
C LYS A 497 5.89 -13.03 -4.61
N VAL A 498 5.10 -13.28 -3.58
CA VAL A 498 3.91 -12.48 -3.28
C VAL A 498 4.26 -11.13 -2.62
N MET A 499 5.50 -11.00 -2.08
CA MET A 499 6.07 -9.71 -1.69
C MET A 499 6.58 -8.98 -2.94
N THR A 500 5.71 -8.15 -3.53
CA THR A 500 5.95 -7.47 -4.81
C THR A 500 6.85 -6.24 -4.71
N ARG A 501 7.17 -5.81 -3.48
CA ARG A 501 8.05 -4.67 -3.21
C ARG A 501 9.51 -5.08 -3.05
N HIS A 502 10.43 -4.12 -2.99
CA HIS A 502 11.87 -4.38 -3.14
C HIS A 502 12.66 -3.92 -1.91
N SER A 503 13.87 -4.46 -1.76
CA SER A 503 14.77 -4.07 -0.69
C SER A 503 15.25 -2.63 -0.93
N LEU A 504 15.31 -1.81 0.13
CA LEU A 504 15.79 -0.43 0.07
C LEU A 504 17.29 -0.31 0.33
N ILE A 505 17.97 -1.40 0.69
CA ILE A 505 19.43 -1.42 0.81
C ILE A 505 20.07 -1.66 -0.55
N ALA A 506 21.15 -0.94 -0.83
CA ALA A 506 21.92 -1.15 -2.05
C ALA A 506 22.53 -2.56 -2.05
N PRO A 507 22.39 -3.34 -3.14
CA PRO A 507 23.01 -4.66 -3.23
C PRO A 507 24.54 -4.59 -3.24
N PHE A 508 25.10 -3.49 -3.75
CA PHE A 508 26.54 -3.20 -3.76
C PHE A 508 26.82 -1.69 -3.77
N SER A 509 28.03 -1.27 -3.38
CA SER A 509 28.49 0.13 -3.35
C SER A 509 29.72 0.39 -4.22
N ILE A 510 30.02 1.67 -4.47
CA ILE A 510 31.22 2.09 -5.22
C ILE A 510 32.49 1.66 -4.50
N GLU A 511 32.52 1.73 -3.17
CA GLU A 511 33.68 1.31 -2.38
C GLU A 511 33.93 -0.20 -2.52
N GLN A 512 32.87 -1.02 -2.54
CA GLN A 512 32.99 -2.46 -2.76
C GLN A 512 33.49 -2.77 -4.17
N ILE A 513 32.97 -2.06 -5.18
CA ILE A 513 33.45 -2.15 -6.56
C ILE A 513 34.93 -1.75 -6.63
N GLN A 514 35.32 -0.65 -5.99
CA GLN A 514 36.70 -0.18 -5.94
C GLN A 514 37.61 -1.18 -5.22
N GLU A 515 37.13 -1.85 -4.18
CA GLU A 515 37.88 -2.91 -3.48
C GLU A 515 38.13 -4.10 -4.41
N VAL A 516 37.11 -4.53 -5.17
CA VAL A 516 37.25 -5.58 -6.19
C VAL A 516 38.21 -5.12 -7.29
N GLN A 517 38.07 -3.89 -7.77
CA GLN A 517 38.92 -3.30 -8.81
C GLN A 517 40.38 -3.16 -8.35
N SER A 518 40.63 -2.88 -7.08
CA SER A 518 42.00 -2.76 -6.52
C SER A 518 42.80 -4.06 -6.57
N LYS A 519 42.10 -5.20 -6.72
CA LYS A 519 42.70 -6.54 -6.83
C LYS A 519 43.12 -6.86 -8.28
N ILE A 520 42.74 -6.01 -9.24
CA ILE A 520 43.01 -6.16 -10.69
C ILE A 520 44.31 -5.43 -11.04
N LYS A 521 45.25 -6.11 -11.70
CA LYS A 521 46.56 -5.54 -12.06
C LYS A 521 46.71 -5.25 -13.55
N SER A 522 46.02 -6.01 -14.40
CA SER A 522 46.05 -5.84 -15.86
C SER A 522 44.77 -6.43 -16.49
N GLY A 523 44.60 -6.27 -17.81
CA GLY A 523 43.46 -6.87 -18.53
C GLY A 523 43.39 -8.41 -18.44
N VAL A 524 44.49 -9.09 -18.08
CA VAL A 524 44.51 -10.54 -17.81
C VAL A 524 43.60 -10.93 -16.63
N ASP A 525 43.44 -10.03 -15.65
CA ASP A 525 42.62 -10.27 -14.47
C ASP A 525 41.12 -10.01 -14.72
N PHE A 526 40.73 -9.56 -15.92
CA PHE A 526 39.36 -9.16 -16.23
C PHE A 526 38.30 -10.24 -16.01
N PRO A 527 38.51 -11.52 -16.39
CA PRO A 527 37.53 -12.58 -16.09
C PRO A 527 37.29 -12.75 -14.59
N LYS A 528 38.34 -12.60 -13.78
CA LYS A 528 38.24 -12.64 -12.32
C LYS A 528 37.51 -11.41 -11.77
N TYR A 529 37.74 -10.23 -12.34
CA TYR A 529 36.98 -9.02 -12.03
C TYR A 529 35.48 -9.22 -12.27
N ALA A 530 35.11 -9.73 -13.44
CA ALA A 530 33.73 -10.02 -13.81
C ALA A 530 33.09 -11.04 -12.86
N ALA A 531 33.79 -12.11 -12.51
CA ALA A 531 33.31 -13.11 -11.56
C ALA A 531 33.07 -12.53 -10.15
N GLU A 532 33.96 -11.67 -9.66
CA GLU A 532 33.78 -11.00 -8.37
C GLU A 532 32.62 -9.99 -8.40
N LEU A 533 32.51 -9.16 -9.44
CA LEU A 533 31.35 -8.25 -9.60
C LEU A 533 30.02 -9.01 -9.65
N LYS A 534 29.98 -10.14 -10.37
CA LYS A 534 28.81 -11.02 -10.41
C LYS A 534 28.47 -11.57 -9.02
N LYS A 535 29.47 -11.93 -8.21
CA LYS A 535 29.26 -12.33 -6.80
C LYS A 535 28.76 -11.19 -5.92
N LEU A 536 29.19 -9.95 -6.18
CA LEU A 536 28.67 -8.74 -5.53
C LEU A 536 27.21 -8.45 -5.92
N GLY A 537 26.68 -9.10 -6.96
CA GLY A 537 25.30 -8.92 -7.42
C GLY A 537 25.16 -7.91 -8.56
N VAL A 538 26.27 -7.46 -9.16
CA VAL A 538 26.24 -6.74 -10.43
C VAL A 538 25.79 -7.71 -11.52
N THR A 539 24.81 -7.30 -12.31
CA THR A 539 24.27 -8.06 -13.44
C THR A 539 24.90 -7.64 -14.76
N SER A 540 25.14 -6.33 -14.90
CA SER A 540 25.87 -5.76 -16.02
C SER A 540 26.48 -4.42 -15.63
N TYR A 541 27.38 -3.89 -16.46
CA TYR A 541 27.79 -2.49 -16.36
C TYR A 541 28.03 -1.90 -17.76
N GLU A 542 27.89 -0.58 -17.87
CA GLU A 542 28.22 0.22 -19.04
C GLU A 542 29.34 1.21 -18.68
N THR A 543 30.40 1.28 -19.48
CA THR A 543 31.47 2.27 -19.31
C THR A 543 31.57 3.15 -20.54
N HIS A 544 31.54 4.47 -20.33
CA HIS A 544 31.80 5.46 -21.37
C HIS A 544 33.30 5.66 -21.55
N VAL A 545 33.81 5.43 -22.75
CA VAL A 545 35.23 5.52 -23.10
C VAL A 545 35.72 6.97 -22.96
N SER A 546 34.86 7.95 -23.27
CA SER A 546 35.22 9.37 -23.26
C SER A 546 35.74 9.87 -21.91
N ASN A 547 35.23 9.39 -20.78
CA ASN A 547 35.66 9.87 -19.45
C ASN A 547 35.84 8.75 -18.40
N GLY A 548 35.61 7.50 -18.78
CA GLY A 548 35.73 6.32 -17.91
C GLY A 548 34.61 6.19 -16.88
N LYS A 549 33.57 7.02 -16.95
CA LYS A 549 32.38 6.92 -16.10
C LYS A 549 31.71 5.58 -16.34
N THR A 550 31.38 4.86 -15.27
CA THR A 550 30.76 3.54 -15.33
C THR A 550 29.41 3.53 -14.62
N VAL A 551 28.39 2.97 -15.26
CA VAL A 551 27.07 2.72 -14.73
C VAL A 551 26.94 1.22 -14.47
N TYR A 552 26.77 0.82 -13.22
CA TYR A 552 26.60 -0.56 -12.80
C TYR A 552 25.12 -0.87 -12.59
N PHE A 553 24.67 -2.02 -13.09
CA PHE A 553 23.29 -2.47 -12.99
C PHE A 553 23.21 -3.71 -12.11
N GLY A 554 22.33 -3.66 -11.10
CA GLY A 554 22.01 -4.79 -10.23
C GLY A 554 20.64 -5.39 -10.53
N LYS A 555 20.24 -6.35 -9.69
CA LYS A 555 18.86 -6.85 -9.68
C LYS A 555 17.85 -5.75 -9.36
N ASP A 556 16.58 -5.98 -9.69
CA ASP A 556 15.46 -5.09 -9.38
C ASP A 556 15.67 -3.64 -9.88
N ASN A 557 16.29 -3.49 -11.06
CA ASN A 557 16.62 -2.20 -11.69
C ASN A 557 17.51 -1.29 -10.84
N PHE A 558 18.33 -1.85 -9.95
CA PHE A 558 19.32 -1.08 -9.20
C PHE A 558 20.37 -0.49 -10.15
N ILE A 559 20.66 0.80 -10.01
CA ILE A 559 21.65 1.54 -10.81
C ILE A 559 22.62 2.24 -9.85
N LEU A 560 23.91 2.11 -10.12
CA LEU A 560 24.97 2.78 -9.37
C LEU A 560 25.97 3.40 -10.35
N GLU A 561 26.22 4.70 -10.24
CA GLU A 561 27.14 5.41 -11.13
C GLU A 561 28.45 5.75 -10.43
N SER A 562 29.57 5.59 -11.12
CA SER A 562 30.87 6.09 -10.68
C SER A 562 31.08 7.54 -11.10
N GLU A 563 32.03 8.21 -10.45
CA GLU A 563 32.60 9.45 -10.98
C GLU A 563 33.44 9.19 -12.25
N PRO A 564 33.66 10.22 -13.10
CA PRO A 564 34.64 10.17 -14.19
C PRO A 564 36.04 9.83 -13.67
N LYS A 565 36.79 9.03 -14.43
CA LYS A 565 38.14 8.55 -14.04
C LYS A 565 39.26 9.42 -14.59
N TYR A 566 39.03 10.16 -15.67
CA TYR A 566 40.00 11.02 -16.34
C TYR A 566 39.31 12.15 -17.13
N GLU A 567 40.11 13.09 -17.63
CA GLU A 567 39.63 14.19 -18.51
C GLU A 567 39.09 13.65 -19.83
N THR A 568 38.07 14.32 -20.37
CA THR A 568 37.36 13.86 -21.58
C THR A 568 38.31 13.62 -22.77
N ILE A 569 38.27 12.39 -23.28
CA ILE A 569 38.90 11.92 -24.51
C ILE A 569 37.88 12.07 -25.65
N ILE A 570 38.35 12.53 -26.81
CA ILE A 570 37.54 12.64 -28.02
C ILE A 570 37.47 11.27 -28.70
N ILE A 571 36.25 10.81 -29.05
CA ILE A 571 36.03 9.60 -29.83
C ILE A 571 36.28 9.91 -31.31
N SER A 572 36.97 9.02 -32.02
CA SER A 572 37.22 9.20 -33.45
C SER A 572 35.97 8.92 -34.28
N ASP A 573 35.72 9.77 -35.27
CA ASP A 573 34.70 9.51 -36.30
C ASP A 573 35.08 8.34 -37.24
N ASP A 574 36.35 7.91 -37.23
CA ASP A 574 36.86 6.82 -38.08
C ASP A 574 36.76 5.47 -37.34
N GLN A 575 35.63 4.79 -37.57
CA GLN A 575 35.33 3.51 -36.94
C GLN A 575 36.09 2.35 -37.59
N SER A 576 36.87 1.61 -36.80
CA SER A 576 37.61 0.43 -37.29
C SER A 576 37.49 -0.75 -36.34
N THR A 577 36.65 -1.73 -36.70
CA THR A 577 36.48 -2.97 -35.93
C THR A 577 37.79 -3.77 -35.85
N PHE A 578 38.58 -3.82 -36.92
CA PHE A 578 39.87 -4.50 -36.93
C PHE A 578 40.88 -3.88 -35.94
N GLU A 579 40.96 -2.55 -35.90
CA GLU A 579 41.85 -1.87 -34.95
C GLU A 579 41.33 -2.03 -33.52
N LEU A 580 40.01 -1.96 -33.30
CA LEU A 580 39.41 -2.19 -31.99
C LEU A 580 39.65 -3.62 -31.48
N GLU A 581 39.50 -4.66 -32.32
CA GLU A 581 39.84 -6.05 -31.98
C GLU A 581 41.31 -6.16 -31.53
N ARG A 582 42.23 -5.52 -32.26
CA ARG A 582 43.66 -5.53 -31.93
C ARG A 582 43.93 -4.86 -30.58
N VAL A 583 43.25 -3.76 -30.28
CA VAL A 583 43.35 -3.02 -29.02
C VAL A 583 42.81 -3.85 -27.85
N ILE A 584 41.64 -4.47 -28.01
CA ILE A 584 41.03 -5.36 -27.00
C ILE A 584 41.97 -6.53 -26.70
N PHE A 585 42.45 -7.23 -27.73
CA PHE A 585 43.35 -8.37 -27.57
C PHE A 585 44.65 -7.98 -26.85
N ALA A 586 45.25 -6.84 -27.23
CA ALA A 586 46.45 -6.33 -26.57
C ALA A 586 46.21 -6.02 -25.09
N HIS A 587 45.05 -5.45 -24.75
CA HIS A 587 44.68 -5.16 -23.37
C HIS A 587 44.49 -6.44 -22.55
N GLN A 588 43.79 -7.44 -23.10
CA GLN A 588 43.57 -8.74 -22.47
C GLN A 588 44.87 -9.50 -22.19
N GLU A 589 45.88 -9.37 -23.05
CA GLU A 589 47.22 -9.92 -22.81
C GLU A 589 48.06 -9.10 -21.82
N GLY A 590 47.50 -8.03 -21.25
CA GLY A 590 48.16 -7.16 -20.27
C GLY A 590 49.21 -6.22 -20.88
N LYS A 591 49.16 -5.96 -22.19
CA LYS A 591 50.12 -5.08 -22.88
C LYS A 591 49.82 -3.60 -22.71
N THR A 592 48.61 -3.24 -22.25
CA THR A 592 48.19 -1.86 -22.00
C THR A 592 47.56 -1.72 -20.62
N ASP A 593 47.74 -0.55 -19.99
CA ASP A 593 46.94 -0.17 -18.83
C ASP A 593 45.55 0.35 -19.26
N TYR A 594 44.68 0.58 -18.27
CA TYR A 594 43.29 0.99 -18.50
C TYR A 594 43.17 2.32 -19.27
N ILE A 595 43.99 3.32 -18.93
CA ILE A 595 43.90 4.64 -19.58
C ILE A 595 44.39 4.55 -21.02
N THR A 596 45.49 3.82 -21.26
CA THR A 596 46.03 3.56 -22.59
C THR A 596 45.02 2.81 -23.44
N PHE A 597 44.33 1.82 -22.87
CA PHE A 597 43.25 1.10 -23.54
C PHE A 597 42.12 2.04 -23.96
N CYS A 598 41.62 2.90 -23.05
CA CYS A 598 40.55 3.84 -23.37
C CYS A 598 40.93 4.81 -24.51
N HIS A 599 42.14 5.35 -24.51
CA HIS A 599 42.61 6.20 -25.61
C HIS A 599 42.65 5.46 -26.95
N GLN A 600 43.12 4.21 -26.95
CA GLN A 600 43.21 3.40 -28.16
C GLN A 600 41.83 2.95 -28.66
N ALA A 601 40.91 2.64 -27.75
CA ALA A 601 39.52 2.31 -28.08
C ALA A 601 38.78 3.52 -28.66
N ALA A 602 38.96 4.71 -28.06
CA ALA A 602 38.43 5.98 -28.59
C ALA A 602 38.97 6.28 -30.00
N ALA A 603 40.26 6.04 -30.23
CA ALA A 603 40.89 6.23 -31.54
C ALA A 603 40.39 5.24 -32.60
N ALA A 604 39.84 4.09 -32.20
CA ALA A 604 39.20 3.12 -33.09
C ALA A 604 37.68 3.35 -33.26
N GLY A 605 37.13 4.40 -32.64
CA GLY A 605 35.73 4.81 -32.76
C GLY A 605 34.77 4.20 -31.73
N ALA A 606 35.27 3.53 -30.67
CA ALA A 606 34.41 3.03 -29.60
C ALA A 606 34.02 4.15 -28.63
N ASP A 607 32.73 4.41 -28.48
CA ASP A 607 32.18 5.36 -27.50
C ASP A 607 32.00 4.72 -26.12
N LYS A 608 31.51 3.47 -26.10
CA LYS A 608 31.24 2.76 -24.85
C LYS A 608 31.37 1.26 -25.00
N TRP A 609 31.43 0.59 -23.86
CA TRP A 609 31.28 -0.87 -23.79
C TRP A 609 30.34 -1.29 -22.67
N VAL A 610 29.67 -2.41 -22.88
CA VAL A 610 28.69 -3.02 -21.97
C VAL A 610 29.11 -4.44 -21.67
N CYS A 611 29.33 -4.74 -20.40
CA CYS A 611 29.58 -6.09 -19.92
C CYS A 611 28.29 -6.67 -19.32
N ASP A 612 27.79 -7.76 -19.89
CA ASP A 612 26.66 -8.52 -19.36
C ASP A 612 27.18 -9.80 -18.69
N PHE A 613 26.98 -9.92 -17.38
CA PHE A 613 27.45 -11.06 -16.60
C PHE A 613 26.45 -12.22 -16.54
N THR A 614 25.23 -12.02 -17.07
CA THR A 614 24.27 -13.10 -17.28
C THR A 614 24.71 -13.94 -18.47
N ASP A 615 25.02 -13.27 -19.57
CA ASP A 615 25.47 -13.91 -20.81
C ASP A 615 27.00 -14.07 -20.88
N MET A 616 27.73 -13.49 -19.90
CA MET A 616 29.20 -13.46 -19.86
C MET A 616 29.80 -12.89 -21.15
N THR A 617 29.35 -11.70 -21.56
CA THR A 617 29.82 -11.02 -22.78
C THR A 617 30.21 -9.57 -22.53
N CYS A 618 31.08 -9.04 -23.39
CA CYS A 618 31.41 -7.62 -23.47
C CYS A 618 31.13 -7.12 -24.90
N SER A 619 30.21 -6.16 -25.05
CA SER A 619 29.87 -5.53 -26.34
C SER A 619 30.42 -4.10 -26.40
N TYR A 620 31.02 -3.71 -27.52
CA TYR A 620 31.52 -2.36 -27.78
C TYR A 620 30.63 -1.65 -28.79
N TYR A 621 30.38 -0.35 -28.58
CA TYR A 621 29.47 0.45 -29.40
C TYR A 621 30.12 1.76 -29.84
N ASP A 622 29.71 2.25 -31.01
CA ASP A 622 30.05 3.59 -31.51
C ASP A 622 29.12 4.68 -30.94
N GLU A 623 29.36 5.96 -31.28
CA GLU A 623 28.54 7.10 -30.84
C GLU A 623 27.09 7.04 -31.36
N ASP A 624 26.84 6.36 -32.48
CA ASP A 624 25.51 6.14 -33.06
C ASP A 624 24.75 4.98 -32.37
N GLY A 625 25.39 4.27 -31.45
CA GLY A 625 24.83 3.12 -30.72
C GLY A 625 24.86 1.80 -31.49
N ASN A 626 25.57 1.72 -32.61
CA ASN A 626 25.78 0.48 -33.34
C ASN A 626 26.82 -0.39 -32.63
N LYS A 627 26.53 -1.70 -32.54
CA LYS A 627 27.47 -2.67 -31.98
C LYS A 627 28.64 -2.89 -32.95
N MET A 628 29.85 -2.58 -32.51
CA MET A 628 31.09 -2.77 -33.27
C MET A 628 31.64 -4.19 -33.08
N ILE A 629 31.74 -4.65 -31.83
CA ILE A 629 32.33 -5.94 -31.44
C ILE A 629 31.49 -6.57 -30.32
N LEU A 630 31.40 -7.91 -30.34
CA LEU A 630 30.94 -8.73 -29.22
C LEU A 630 32.09 -9.69 -28.86
N ASP A 631 32.50 -9.67 -27.60
CA ASP A 631 33.54 -10.54 -27.07
C ASP A 631 32.98 -11.41 -25.94
N GLU A 632 33.43 -12.66 -25.87
CA GLU A 632 33.03 -13.58 -24.81
C GLU A 632 33.96 -13.41 -23.60
N ILE A 633 33.38 -13.30 -22.41
CA ILE A 633 34.14 -13.25 -21.16
C ILE A 633 34.38 -14.71 -20.73
N PRO A 634 35.63 -15.19 -20.69
CA PRO A 634 35.93 -16.56 -20.28
C PRO A 634 35.34 -16.87 -18.90
N ASP A 635 34.64 -18.00 -18.77
CA ASP A 635 34.07 -18.41 -17.49
C ASP A 635 35.20 -18.77 -16.52
N TYR A 636 35.31 -18.00 -15.44
CA TYR A 636 36.27 -18.22 -14.37
C TYR A 636 35.62 -19.07 -13.28
N SER A 637 35.20 -20.29 -13.63
CA SER A 637 34.73 -21.30 -12.69
C SER A 637 35.93 -22.15 -12.21
N ALA A 638 36.78 -21.58 -11.35
CA ALA A 638 37.90 -22.28 -10.71
C ALA A 638 38.01 -21.92 -9.23
#